data_AF-A0A2T8I9R7-F1
#
_entry.id   AF-A0A2T8I9R7-F1
#
_cell.length_a   1.000
_cell.length_b   1.000
_cell.length_c   1.000
_cell.angle_alpha   90.00
_cell.angle_beta   90.00
_cell.angle_gamma   90.00
#
_symmetry.space_group_name_H-M   'P 1'
#
loop_
_entity.id
_entity.type
_entity.pdbx_description
1 polymer ?
#
loop_
_entity_poly.entity_id
_entity_poly.type
_entity_poly.pdbx_seq_one_letter_code
_entity_poly.pdbx_strand_id
1 'polypeptide(L)'
;MINLWCHDIGREHAANRPLLRTVFQVLMRLFSPRKTTLLLVIRDKTKTPLEYLTQALKDDIQKIWDSVRKPEAYKEAALNEFFNVEVTALSSYEEKEELFKEQVGQLRQRFYHSIAPGGLAADRRGVVPASGFCLSALQIWKVIRENKDLNLPAHKVMVATVRCEEIANEKLTCFLSDKGWLELEAAAKSGPVPSFGTRLGAILDSYLSEYDMETLYFDEGVRTAKRKQLESSMLDHTYPALETVIEHLHLVALNKFRSDLEQTLRSREGFAASVHQCVQASMAEFDAGLRDAAVKHVEWDASKVRNKLQEHMQAHVESIRNTKLAELKASYEKNLSDALAGPVQSILETGERDSWACIRILYRRETENAALAFSASLSEFGLDQTVSSKMISDLREHARSVVEMKAREEAGNVLMRMKERFFTVLSRDRNSMPRTWTGDEDIRAITREARLAALRLMSVMAAIRLDDKPDKIDRALITALLDSGPFSQKRSVEFTYDPLASSTWEEVPPKDTLITPVQCKSIWRQFKAETEYAVAQAMSMQETHRRSKNWLPPAWTILLLAILGYNEFVFLLRNPLYLLGFFVAFVLSYAIWLQYDITAYFRHGTLSALLTISSRLLPTIMDIMTAIVNMSHSHKKHSPGRSSRPPQVHTHSFRNQMWRQAQVQYHQSPDSPSTSSSVDSNGGDEHES
;
A
#
# COMPACT_ATOMS: atom_id res chain seq x y z
N MET A 1 72.48 -12.75 -57.29
CA MET A 1 73.85 -13.24 -57.00
C MET A 1 73.98 -13.37 -55.50
N ILE A 2 74.53 -14.48 -55.02
CA ILE A 2 74.81 -14.72 -53.60
C ILE A 2 76.32 -14.87 -53.48
N ASN A 3 76.96 -13.93 -52.79
CA ASN A 3 78.41 -13.90 -52.65
C ASN A 3 78.81 -14.57 -51.32
N LEU A 4 79.66 -15.58 -51.37
CA LEU A 4 80.01 -16.42 -50.23
C LEU A 4 81.52 -16.65 -50.19
N TRP A 5 82.13 -16.61 -49.01
CA TRP A 5 83.52 -17.02 -48.85
C TRP A 5 83.62 -18.54 -48.84
N CYS A 6 84.70 -19.09 -49.43
CA CYS A 6 84.89 -20.53 -49.50
C CYS A 6 84.90 -21.21 -48.11
N HIS A 7 85.33 -20.51 -47.06
CA HIS A 7 85.39 -21.04 -45.69
C HIS A 7 84.06 -20.98 -44.92
N ASP A 8 83.08 -20.22 -45.42
CA ASP A 8 81.73 -20.16 -44.83
C ASP A 8 80.82 -21.28 -45.34
N ILE A 9 81.24 -21.98 -46.40
CA ILE A 9 80.53 -23.13 -46.95
C ILE A 9 80.47 -24.23 -45.88
N GLY A 10 79.25 -24.66 -45.54
CA GLY A 10 78.98 -25.63 -44.47
C GLY A 10 78.66 -25.03 -43.09
N ARG A 11 78.80 -23.71 -42.90
CA ARG A 11 78.41 -23.02 -41.64
C ARG A 11 76.98 -22.48 -41.73
N GLU A 12 76.17 -22.73 -40.71
CA GLU A 12 74.74 -22.39 -40.76
C GLU A 12 74.47 -20.87 -40.76
N HIS A 13 75.08 -20.12 -39.83
CA HIS A 13 74.90 -18.68 -39.73
C HIS A 13 75.76 -17.88 -40.72
N ALA A 14 77.03 -18.28 -40.93
CA ALA A 14 77.93 -17.54 -41.82
C ALA A 14 77.54 -17.67 -43.31
N ALA A 15 76.96 -18.80 -43.73
CA ALA A 15 76.38 -18.95 -45.06
C ALA A 15 74.95 -18.34 -45.19
N ASN A 16 74.45 -17.64 -44.16
CA ASN A 16 73.13 -17.01 -44.13
C ASN A 16 71.96 -17.96 -44.44
N ARG A 17 72.06 -19.24 -44.04
CA ARG A 17 71.00 -20.24 -44.32
C ARG A 17 69.63 -19.86 -43.72
N PRO A 18 69.54 -19.37 -42.47
CA PRO A 18 68.25 -18.98 -41.90
C PRO A 18 67.59 -17.83 -42.66
N LEU A 19 68.38 -16.85 -43.11
CA LEU A 19 67.88 -15.74 -43.90
C LEU A 19 67.36 -16.20 -45.26
N LEU A 20 68.11 -17.07 -45.96
CA LEU A 20 67.67 -17.65 -47.23
C LEU A 20 66.38 -18.46 -47.09
N ARG A 21 66.23 -19.21 -45.98
CA ARG A 21 65.00 -19.92 -45.66
C ARG A 21 63.80 -18.98 -45.54
N THR A 22 63.94 -17.89 -44.78
CA THR A 22 62.89 -16.86 -44.65
C THR A 22 62.58 -16.20 -46.00
N VAL A 23 63.62 -15.86 -46.78
CA VAL A 23 63.45 -15.25 -48.11
C VAL A 23 62.68 -16.19 -49.04
N PHE A 24 63.02 -17.48 -49.10
CA PHE A 24 62.27 -18.45 -49.92
C PHE A 24 60.82 -18.61 -49.46
N GLN A 25 60.58 -18.68 -48.15
CA GLN A 25 59.22 -18.78 -47.60
C GLN A 25 58.36 -17.58 -47.97
N VAL A 26 58.93 -16.37 -47.87
CA VAL A 26 58.24 -15.11 -48.17
C VAL A 26 58.02 -14.96 -49.67
N LEU A 27 59.02 -15.30 -50.50
CA LEU A 27 58.91 -15.25 -51.95
C LEU A 27 57.77 -16.13 -52.45
N MET A 28 57.63 -17.36 -51.94
CA MET A 28 56.55 -18.27 -52.34
C MET A 28 55.16 -17.83 -51.87
N ARG A 29 55.07 -17.10 -50.76
CA ARG A 29 53.80 -16.64 -50.18
C ARG A 29 53.30 -15.35 -50.80
N LEU A 30 54.20 -14.39 -51.05
CA LEU A 30 53.83 -13.02 -51.42
C LEU A 30 53.88 -12.75 -52.92
N PHE A 31 54.65 -13.54 -53.68
CA PHE A 31 54.88 -13.28 -55.10
C PHE A 31 54.57 -14.50 -55.96
N SER A 32 54.08 -14.25 -57.18
CA SER A 32 53.83 -15.33 -58.15
C SER A 32 55.15 -15.99 -58.58
N PRO A 33 55.13 -17.30 -58.89
CA PRO A 33 56.31 -18.04 -59.31
C PRO A 33 56.99 -17.38 -60.51
N ARG A 34 58.26 -17.00 -60.36
CA ARG A 34 59.14 -16.61 -61.47
C ARG A 34 60.44 -17.38 -61.34
N LYS A 35 60.86 -18.05 -62.41
CA LYS A 35 62.08 -18.83 -62.39
C LYS A 35 63.28 -17.89 -62.29
N THR A 36 63.99 -17.95 -61.17
CA THR A 36 65.08 -17.01 -60.85
C THR A 36 66.41 -17.73 -60.79
N THR A 37 67.44 -17.17 -61.43
CA THR A 37 68.78 -17.77 -61.36
C THR A 37 69.51 -17.31 -60.09
N LEU A 38 69.76 -18.25 -59.20
CA LEU A 38 70.65 -18.10 -58.05
C LEU A 38 72.08 -18.37 -58.50
N LEU A 39 72.80 -17.30 -58.83
CA LEU A 39 74.23 -17.36 -59.10
C LEU A 39 75.02 -17.26 -57.79
N LEU A 40 75.56 -18.38 -57.31
CA LEU A 40 76.43 -18.45 -56.15
C LEU A 40 77.88 -18.19 -56.58
N VAL A 41 78.46 -17.12 -56.06
CA VAL A 41 79.85 -16.74 -56.32
C VAL A 41 80.67 -17.08 -55.09
N ILE A 42 81.54 -18.07 -55.22
CA ILE A 42 82.49 -18.49 -54.19
C ILE A 42 83.72 -17.58 -54.29
N ARG A 43 84.06 -16.92 -53.19
CA ARG A 43 85.25 -16.07 -53.04
C ARG A 43 86.37 -16.85 -52.38
N ASP A 44 87.59 -16.50 -52.74
CA ASP A 44 88.83 -17.06 -52.19
C ASP A 44 88.86 -18.57 -52.28
N LYS A 45 88.72 -19.07 -53.51
CA LYS A 45 88.78 -20.50 -53.79
C LYS A 45 90.08 -21.12 -53.25
N THR A 46 89.93 -22.10 -52.36
CA THR A 46 91.04 -22.88 -51.79
C THR A 46 91.43 -24.04 -52.72
N LYS A 47 92.27 -24.98 -52.26
CA LYS A 47 92.71 -26.15 -53.04
C LYS A 47 91.58 -27.16 -53.35
N THR A 48 90.39 -26.99 -52.77
CA THR A 48 89.24 -27.87 -52.99
C THR A 48 88.73 -27.77 -54.43
N PRO A 49 88.48 -28.89 -55.13
CA PRO A 49 87.93 -28.87 -56.49
C PRO A 49 86.55 -28.21 -56.54
N LEU A 50 86.24 -27.55 -57.66
CA LEU A 50 85.00 -26.80 -57.81
C LEU A 50 83.78 -27.71 -57.87
N GLU A 51 83.93 -28.94 -58.37
CA GLU A 51 82.84 -29.91 -58.50
C GLU A 51 82.26 -30.26 -57.14
N TYR A 52 83.12 -30.53 -56.15
CA TYR A 52 82.72 -30.84 -54.78
C TYR A 52 82.03 -29.65 -54.10
N LEU A 53 82.58 -28.44 -54.24
CA LEU A 53 81.97 -27.23 -53.67
C LEU A 53 80.60 -26.92 -54.32
N THR A 54 80.49 -27.15 -55.63
CA THR A 54 79.26 -26.97 -56.39
C THR A 54 78.19 -27.95 -55.91
N GLN A 55 78.54 -29.22 -55.74
CA GLN A 55 77.61 -30.22 -55.26
C GLN A 55 77.16 -29.93 -53.82
N ALA A 56 78.09 -29.60 -52.93
CA ALA A 56 77.78 -29.26 -51.54
C ALA A 56 76.82 -28.06 -51.44
N LEU A 57 77.06 -27.00 -52.21
CA LEU A 57 76.17 -25.84 -52.24
C LEU A 57 74.79 -26.16 -52.85
N LYS A 58 74.73 -27.00 -53.89
CA LYS A 58 73.44 -27.43 -54.47
C LYS A 58 72.64 -28.24 -53.46
N ASP A 59 73.28 -29.18 -52.77
CA ASP A 59 72.64 -29.99 -51.73
C ASP A 59 72.18 -29.12 -50.56
N ASP A 60 72.96 -28.11 -50.18
CA ASP A 60 72.58 -27.17 -49.13
C ASP A 60 71.37 -26.33 -49.50
N ILE A 61 71.30 -25.77 -50.71
CA ILE A 61 70.14 -25.01 -51.18
C ILE A 61 68.91 -25.92 -51.28
N GLN A 62 69.09 -27.18 -51.69
CA GLN A 62 68.01 -28.17 -51.72
C GLN A 62 67.49 -28.47 -50.31
N LYS A 63 68.38 -28.70 -49.33
CA LYS A 63 67.99 -28.87 -47.91
C LYS A 63 67.24 -27.66 -47.35
N ILE A 64 67.68 -26.44 -47.70
CA ILE A 64 66.99 -25.22 -47.30
C ILE A 64 65.58 -25.21 -47.92
N TRP A 65 65.44 -25.50 -49.21
CA TRP A 65 64.16 -25.56 -49.91
C TRP A 65 63.18 -26.56 -49.31
N ASP A 66 63.66 -27.74 -48.93
CA ASP A 66 62.83 -28.80 -48.34
C ASP A 66 62.39 -28.44 -46.91
N SER A 67 63.17 -27.61 -46.20
CA SER A 67 62.82 -27.12 -44.86
C SER A 67 61.77 -25.99 -44.86
N VAL A 68 61.47 -25.38 -46.00
CA VAL A 68 60.53 -24.24 -46.10
C VAL A 68 59.09 -24.73 -46.09
N ARG A 69 58.21 -24.07 -45.33
CA ARG A 69 56.76 -24.34 -45.35
C ARG A 69 56.12 -23.73 -46.61
N LYS A 70 55.87 -24.57 -47.62
CA LYS A 70 55.28 -24.20 -48.92
C LYS A 70 53.73 -24.10 -48.84
N PRO A 71 53.06 -23.19 -49.57
CA PRO A 71 51.60 -23.19 -49.70
C PRO A 71 51.06 -24.48 -50.34
N GLU A 72 49.80 -24.84 -50.09
CA GLU A 72 49.20 -26.10 -50.55
C GLU A 72 49.33 -26.33 -52.06
N ALA A 73 49.21 -25.27 -52.86
CA ALA A 73 49.36 -25.31 -54.32
C ALA A 73 50.75 -25.75 -54.81
N TYR A 74 51.79 -25.67 -53.96
CA TYR A 74 53.19 -25.93 -54.33
C TYR A 74 53.89 -26.88 -53.34
N LYS A 75 53.13 -27.72 -52.63
CA LYS A 75 53.65 -28.59 -51.56
C LYS A 75 54.74 -29.56 -52.04
N GLU A 76 54.59 -30.08 -53.26
CA GLU A 76 55.52 -31.03 -53.89
C GLU A 76 56.47 -30.38 -54.92
N ALA A 77 56.46 -29.05 -55.04
CA ALA A 77 57.27 -28.34 -56.02
C ALA A 77 58.78 -28.56 -55.83
N ALA A 78 59.46 -28.93 -56.91
CA ALA A 78 60.90 -29.09 -56.96
C ALA A 78 61.61 -27.73 -57.04
N LEU A 79 62.82 -27.63 -56.47
CA LEU A 79 63.63 -26.40 -56.49
C LEU A 79 63.82 -25.86 -57.93
N ASN A 80 64.07 -26.77 -58.88
CA ASN A 80 64.36 -26.46 -60.28
C ASN A 80 63.18 -25.84 -61.06
N GLU A 81 61.96 -25.90 -60.51
CA GLU A 81 60.79 -25.22 -61.10
C GLU A 81 60.82 -23.71 -60.83
N PHE A 82 61.41 -23.31 -59.71
CA PHE A 82 61.43 -21.92 -59.23
C PHE A 82 62.81 -21.27 -59.33
N PHE A 83 63.88 -22.05 -59.24
CA PHE A 83 65.24 -21.53 -59.21
C PHE A 83 66.19 -22.32 -60.11
N ASN A 84 67.07 -21.61 -60.80
CA ASN A 84 68.24 -22.19 -61.45
C ASN A 84 69.46 -21.94 -60.56
N VAL A 85 70.16 -23.00 -60.15
CA VAL A 85 71.34 -22.87 -59.27
C VAL A 85 72.62 -22.99 -60.08
N GLU A 86 73.32 -21.87 -60.20
CA GLU A 86 74.58 -21.73 -60.93
C GLU A 86 75.70 -21.38 -59.95
N VAL A 87 76.85 -22.05 -60.07
CA VAL A 87 77.99 -21.82 -59.17
C VAL A 87 79.18 -21.34 -59.98
N THR A 88 79.89 -20.33 -59.47
CA THR A 88 81.16 -19.84 -60.03
C THR A 88 82.11 -19.56 -58.89
N ALA A 89 83.39 -19.88 -59.06
CA ALA A 89 84.40 -19.59 -58.06
C ALA A 89 85.43 -18.59 -58.59
N LEU A 90 85.81 -17.66 -57.72
CA LEU A 90 86.82 -16.66 -57.93
C LEU A 90 87.99 -16.93 -56.97
N SER A 91 89.22 -16.84 -57.48
CA SER A 91 90.44 -16.93 -56.67
C SER A 91 90.60 -15.73 -55.73
N SER A 92 91.53 -15.80 -54.78
CA SER A 92 91.81 -14.64 -53.92
C SER A 92 92.35 -13.48 -54.75
N TYR A 93 91.76 -12.30 -54.59
CA TYR A 93 92.21 -11.08 -55.27
C TYR A 93 93.60 -10.67 -54.79
N GLU A 94 93.85 -10.77 -53.48
CA GLU A 94 95.11 -10.36 -52.85
C GLU A 94 96.26 -11.29 -53.23
N GLU A 95 96.01 -12.61 -53.30
CA GLU A 95 97.07 -13.59 -53.61
C GLU A 95 97.26 -13.82 -55.11
N LYS A 96 96.19 -13.69 -55.91
CA LYS A 96 96.13 -14.11 -57.33
C LYS A 96 95.31 -13.14 -58.16
N GLU A 97 95.72 -11.87 -58.17
CA GLU A 97 95.02 -10.75 -58.82
C GLU A 97 94.74 -11.01 -60.32
N GLU A 98 95.74 -11.42 -61.10
CA GLU A 98 95.60 -11.65 -62.55
C GLU A 98 94.59 -12.77 -62.86
N LEU A 99 94.68 -13.89 -62.13
CA LEU A 99 93.76 -15.02 -62.27
C LEU A 99 92.32 -14.63 -61.87
N PHE A 100 92.17 -13.80 -60.83
CA PHE A 100 90.88 -13.27 -60.44
C PHE A 100 90.28 -12.38 -61.54
N LYS A 101 91.06 -11.43 -62.09
CA LYS A 101 90.61 -10.56 -63.19
C LYS A 101 90.21 -11.36 -64.41
N GLU A 102 90.96 -12.42 -64.75
CA GLU A 102 90.60 -13.33 -65.84
C GLU A 102 89.26 -14.04 -65.56
N GLN A 103 89.08 -14.63 -64.38
CA GLN A 103 87.86 -15.32 -63.99
C GLN A 103 86.64 -14.37 -63.93
N VAL A 104 86.83 -13.13 -63.47
CA VAL A 104 85.80 -12.08 -63.53
C VAL A 104 85.50 -11.73 -64.98
N GLY A 105 86.51 -11.67 -65.85
CA GLY A 105 86.34 -11.50 -67.29
C GLY A 105 85.50 -12.61 -67.91
N GLN A 106 85.76 -13.88 -67.57
CA GLN A 106 84.97 -15.05 -67.99
C GLN A 106 83.53 -14.96 -67.47
N LEU A 107 83.34 -14.57 -66.20
CA LEU A 107 82.01 -14.36 -65.63
C LEU A 107 81.25 -13.25 -66.36
N ARG A 108 81.92 -12.13 -66.70
CA ARG A 108 81.34 -11.04 -67.49
C ARG A 108 80.89 -11.51 -68.87
N GLN A 109 81.64 -12.40 -69.53
CA GLN A 109 81.24 -12.98 -70.82
C GLN A 109 79.94 -13.79 -70.75
N ARG A 110 79.69 -14.46 -69.61
CA ARG A 110 78.41 -15.17 -69.38
C ARG A 110 77.22 -14.22 -69.30
N PHE A 111 77.41 -12.97 -68.86
CA PHE A 111 76.35 -11.96 -68.81
C PHE A 111 76.01 -11.38 -70.18
N TYR A 112 76.98 -11.22 -71.09
CA TYR A 112 76.71 -10.78 -72.47
C TYR A 112 75.79 -11.75 -73.22
N HIS A 113 75.96 -13.06 -72.98
CA HIS A 113 75.13 -14.12 -73.59
C HIS A 113 73.99 -14.58 -72.66
N SER A 114 73.63 -13.78 -71.65
CA SER A 114 72.68 -14.20 -70.60
C SER A 114 71.27 -14.53 -71.09
N ILE A 115 70.83 -13.94 -72.21
CA ILE A 115 69.49 -14.09 -72.77
C ILE A 115 69.40 -15.31 -73.73
N ALA A 116 70.54 -15.90 -74.12
CA ALA A 116 70.56 -17.09 -74.97
C ALA A 116 69.94 -18.30 -74.24
N PRO A 117 69.38 -19.30 -74.97
CA PRO A 117 68.88 -20.53 -74.36
C PRO A 117 69.98 -21.21 -73.51
N GLY A 118 69.70 -21.45 -72.22
CA GLY A 118 70.68 -21.96 -71.27
C GLY A 118 71.59 -20.91 -70.60
N GLY A 119 71.40 -19.62 -70.93
CA GLY A 119 72.08 -18.49 -70.29
C GLY A 119 71.52 -18.13 -68.91
N LEU A 120 72.24 -17.25 -68.20
CA LEU A 120 71.92 -16.84 -66.81
C LEU A 120 70.52 -16.22 -66.63
N ALA A 121 69.94 -15.64 -67.68
CA ALA A 121 68.62 -15.01 -67.69
C ALA A 121 67.72 -15.57 -68.82
N ALA A 122 67.89 -16.86 -69.15
CA ALA A 122 67.19 -17.49 -70.26
C ALA A 122 65.66 -17.61 -70.07
N ASP A 123 65.16 -17.67 -68.83
CA ASP A 123 63.72 -17.73 -68.58
C ASP A 123 63.09 -16.33 -68.64
N ARG A 124 62.11 -16.17 -69.52
CA ARG A 124 61.42 -14.90 -69.76
C ARG A 124 59.99 -14.86 -69.22
N ARG A 125 59.53 -15.91 -68.53
CA ARG A 125 58.22 -15.99 -67.88
C ARG A 125 58.16 -15.00 -66.69
N GLY A 126 57.71 -13.77 -66.96
CA GLY A 126 57.56 -12.72 -65.95
C GLY A 126 58.50 -11.51 -66.08
N VAL A 127 59.11 -11.31 -67.26
CA VAL A 127 59.96 -10.14 -67.55
C VAL A 127 59.09 -8.88 -67.67
N VAL A 128 59.48 -7.83 -66.96
CA VAL A 128 58.82 -6.51 -67.00
C VAL A 128 59.60 -5.60 -67.96
N PRO A 129 58.93 -4.85 -68.86
CA PRO A 129 59.59 -3.84 -69.67
C PRO A 129 60.32 -2.81 -68.80
N ALA A 130 61.42 -2.24 -69.30
CA ALA A 130 62.20 -1.25 -68.54
C ALA A 130 61.34 -0.06 -68.07
N SER A 131 60.37 0.38 -68.88
CA SER A 131 59.41 1.45 -68.54
C SER A 131 58.50 1.10 -67.34
N GLY A 132 58.18 -0.18 -67.13
CA GLY A 132 57.32 -0.65 -66.04
C GLY A 132 58.07 -1.08 -64.77
N PHE A 133 59.42 -1.13 -64.80
CA PHE A 133 60.21 -1.66 -63.70
C PHE A 133 60.04 -0.86 -62.40
N CYS A 134 60.04 0.47 -62.49
CA CYS A 134 59.90 1.35 -61.32
C CYS A 134 58.58 1.10 -60.56
N LEU A 135 57.46 1.03 -61.29
CA LEU A 135 56.14 0.75 -60.72
C LEU A 135 56.09 -0.65 -60.09
N SER A 136 56.63 -1.66 -60.78
CA SER A 136 56.74 -3.02 -60.27
C SER A 136 57.57 -3.09 -58.98
N ALA A 137 58.71 -2.40 -58.93
CA ALA A 137 59.58 -2.35 -57.75
C ALA A 137 58.91 -1.66 -56.55
N LEU A 138 58.19 -0.55 -56.79
CA LEU A 138 57.42 0.14 -55.75
C LEU A 138 56.31 -0.75 -55.18
N GLN A 139 55.60 -1.49 -56.02
CA GLN A 139 54.55 -2.41 -55.57
C GLN A 139 55.13 -3.59 -54.78
N ILE A 140 56.24 -4.18 -55.23
CA ILE A 140 56.96 -5.22 -54.49
C ILE A 140 57.40 -4.69 -53.12
N TRP A 141 57.95 -3.47 -53.07
CA TRP A 141 58.38 -2.86 -51.82
C TRP A 141 57.22 -2.57 -50.87
N LYS A 142 56.09 -2.09 -51.39
CA LYS A 142 54.88 -1.86 -50.61
C LYS A 142 54.39 -3.15 -49.94
N VAL A 143 54.30 -4.24 -50.69
CA VAL A 143 53.90 -5.57 -50.19
C VAL A 143 54.85 -6.07 -49.11
N ILE A 144 56.17 -5.90 -49.28
CA ILE A 144 57.17 -6.28 -48.28
C ILE A 144 57.01 -5.47 -46.99
N ARG A 145 56.87 -4.13 -47.10
CA ARG A 145 56.82 -3.23 -45.95
C ARG A 145 55.54 -3.37 -45.12
N GLU A 146 54.41 -3.66 -45.75
CA GLU A 146 53.11 -3.80 -45.07
C GLU A 146 52.93 -5.17 -44.43
N ASN A 147 53.79 -6.15 -44.74
CA ASN A 147 53.66 -7.50 -44.22
C ASN A 147 54.18 -7.61 -42.78
N LYS A 148 53.26 -7.86 -41.84
CA LYS A 148 53.57 -7.98 -40.40
C LYS A 148 54.39 -9.23 -40.05
N ASP A 149 54.34 -10.30 -40.85
CA ASP A 149 55.08 -11.55 -40.57
C ASP A 149 56.59 -11.40 -40.81
N LEU A 150 57.00 -10.39 -41.59
CA LEU A 150 58.40 -10.00 -41.78
C LEU A 150 58.94 -9.16 -40.62
N ASN A 151 58.08 -8.62 -39.76
CA ASN A 151 58.49 -7.92 -38.54
C ASN A 151 58.86 -8.95 -37.47
N LEU A 152 59.99 -9.61 -37.66
CA LEU A 152 60.58 -10.45 -36.62
C LEU A 152 61.13 -9.52 -35.53
N PRO A 153 60.54 -9.49 -34.32
CA PRO A 153 61.14 -8.73 -33.23
C PRO A 153 62.57 -9.23 -33.01
N ALA A 154 63.46 -8.32 -32.60
CA ALA A 154 64.81 -8.71 -32.23
C ALA A 154 64.73 -9.84 -31.20
N HIS A 155 65.59 -10.86 -31.33
CA HIS A 155 65.58 -12.05 -30.48
C HIS A 155 65.52 -11.71 -28.98
N LYS A 156 66.17 -10.60 -28.57
CA LYS A 156 66.11 -10.04 -27.20
C LYS A 156 64.69 -9.72 -26.73
N VAL A 157 63.87 -9.08 -27.57
CA VAL A 157 62.48 -8.71 -27.25
C VAL A 157 61.61 -9.96 -27.19
N MET A 158 61.80 -10.91 -28.11
CA MET A 158 61.06 -12.17 -28.11
C MET A 158 61.30 -12.98 -26.82
N VAL A 159 62.57 -13.12 -26.42
CA VAL A 159 62.93 -13.81 -25.16
C VAL A 159 62.39 -13.06 -23.95
N ALA A 160 62.49 -11.73 -23.94
CA ALA A 160 61.92 -10.90 -22.86
C ALA A 160 60.41 -11.11 -22.73
N THR A 161 59.66 -11.19 -23.84
CA THR A 161 58.20 -11.39 -23.81
C THR A 161 57.82 -12.71 -23.15
N VAL A 162 58.48 -13.80 -23.55
CA VAL A 162 58.20 -15.13 -22.98
C VAL A 162 58.58 -15.16 -21.49
N ARG A 163 59.76 -14.65 -21.12
CA ARG A 163 60.21 -14.66 -19.72
C ARG A 163 59.37 -13.77 -18.82
N CYS A 164 59.05 -12.55 -19.25
CA CYS A 164 58.21 -11.64 -18.47
C CYS A 164 56.78 -12.19 -18.31
N GLU A 165 56.30 -13.00 -19.24
CA GLU A 165 55.00 -13.67 -19.16
C GLU A 165 55.02 -14.87 -18.22
N GLU A 166 56.07 -15.71 -18.28
CA GLU A 166 56.28 -16.81 -17.34
C GLU A 166 56.34 -16.30 -15.90
N ILE A 167 57.14 -15.26 -15.63
CA ILE A 167 57.26 -14.64 -14.31
C ILE A 167 55.91 -14.06 -13.86
N ALA A 168 55.19 -13.35 -14.74
CA ALA A 168 53.87 -12.81 -14.40
C ALA A 168 52.88 -13.91 -13.99
N ASN A 169 52.82 -15.01 -14.76
CA ASN A 169 51.92 -16.12 -14.48
C ASN A 169 52.31 -16.86 -13.18
N GLU A 170 53.60 -17.00 -12.90
CA GLU A 170 54.10 -17.56 -11.65
C GLU A 170 53.66 -16.68 -10.46
N LYS A 171 53.90 -15.37 -10.52
CA LYS A 171 53.48 -14.42 -9.46
C LYS A 171 51.96 -14.42 -9.26
N LEU A 172 51.18 -14.50 -10.33
CA LEU A 172 49.72 -14.63 -10.23
C LEU A 172 49.32 -15.93 -9.51
N THR A 173 49.94 -17.05 -9.85
CA THR A 173 49.63 -18.35 -9.22
C THR A 173 50.01 -18.35 -7.73
N CYS A 174 51.14 -17.74 -7.38
CA CYS A 174 51.55 -17.55 -5.99
C CYS A 174 50.57 -16.66 -5.23
N PHE A 175 50.12 -15.55 -5.83
CA PHE A 175 49.11 -14.67 -5.25
C PHE A 175 47.78 -15.39 -4.98
N LEU A 176 47.29 -16.20 -5.93
CA LEU A 176 46.04 -16.96 -5.75
C LEU A 176 46.13 -18.00 -4.63
N SER A 177 47.34 -18.45 -4.29
CA SER A 177 47.59 -19.40 -3.20
C SER A 177 48.08 -18.72 -1.91
N ASP A 178 48.15 -17.39 -1.89
CA ASP A 178 48.64 -16.63 -0.75
C ASP A 178 47.69 -16.77 0.44
N LYS A 179 48.25 -17.05 1.62
CA LYS A 179 47.46 -17.23 2.84
C LYS A 179 46.79 -15.92 3.27
N GLY A 180 47.50 -14.80 3.12
CA GLY A 180 46.97 -13.49 3.49
C GLY A 180 45.78 -13.09 2.62
N TRP A 181 45.85 -13.36 1.31
CA TRP A 181 44.75 -13.15 0.38
C TRP A 181 43.56 -14.05 0.69
N LEU A 182 43.76 -15.37 0.85
CA LEU A 182 42.68 -16.32 1.13
C LEU A 182 41.95 -16.03 2.45
N GLU A 183 42.68 -15.62 3.50
CA GLU A 183 42.10 -15.18 4.76
C GLU A 183 41.26 -13.90 4.58
N LEU A 184 41.74 -12.95 3.77
CA LEU A 184 41.05 -11.70 3.48
C LEU A 184 39.76 -11.96 2.67
N GLU A 185 39.82 -12.85 1.68
CA GLU A 185 38.68 -13.24 0.84
C GLU A 185 37.60 -13.97 1.67
N ALA A 186 38.02 -14.89 2.56
CA ALA A 186 37.10 -15.58 3.46
C ALA A 186 36.46 -14.60 4.46
N ALA A 187 37.23 -13.65 4.99
CA ALA A 187 36.73 -12.61 5.88
C ALA A 187 35.71 -11.71 5.17
N ALA A 188 35.99 -11.33 3.92
CA ALA A 188 35.11 -10.51 3.07
C ALA A 188 33.75 -11.17 2.81
N LYS A 189 33.68 -12.50 2.77
CA LYS A 189 32.43 -13.27 2.66
C LYS A 189 31.64 -13.34 3.98
N SER A 190 32.33 -13.20 5.11
CA SER A 190 31.71 -13.31 6.44
C SER A 190 31.13 -11.99 6.96
N GLY A 191 31.69 -10.85 6.52
CA GLY A 191 31.24 -9.53 6.97
C GLY A 191 32.19 -8.39 6.61
N PRO A 192 31.95 -7.18 7.15
CA PRO A 192 32.78 -6.02 6.89
C PRO A 192 34.18 -6.20 7.48
N VAL A 193 35.20 -6.17 6.63
CA VAL A 193 36.61 -6.34 7.02
C VAL A 193 37.24 -4.97 7.18
N PRO A 194 37.70 -4.59 8.40
CA PRO A 194 38.41 -3.35 8.59
C PRO A 194 39.75 -3.38 7.87
N SER A 195 40.10 -2.26 7.27
CA SER A 195 41.35 -2.00 6.55
C SER A 195 41.61 -2.94 5.38
N PHE A 196 40.52 -3.43 4.76
CA PHE A 196 40.57 -4.30 3.58
C PHE A 196 41.45 -3.72 2.47
N GLY A 197 41.26 -2.45 2.12
CA GLY A 197 41.99 -1.80 1.02
C GLY A 197 43.49 -1.71 1.27
N THR A 198 43.89 -1.40 2.52
CA THR A 198 45.31 -1.31 2.90
C THR A 198 45.99 -2.68 2.96
N ARG A 199 45.30 -3.71 3.46
CA ARG A 199 45.82 -5.09 3.52
C ARG A 199 45.97 -5.67 2.13
N LEU A 200 44.94 -5.53 1.29
CA LEU A 200 44.99 -5.97 -0.10
C LEU A 200 46.07 -5.21 -0.89
N GLY A 201 46.14 -3.89 -0.72
CA GLY A 201 47.17 -3.06 -1.34
C GLY A 201 48.58 -3.51 -0.99
N ALA A 202 48.85 -3.84 0.28
CA ALA A 202 50.15 -4.35 0.70
C ALA A 202 50.53 -5.71 0.07
N ILE A 203 49.56 -6.62 -0.07
CA ILE A 203 49.77 -7.92 -0.73
C ILE A 203 50.07 -7.71 -2.22
N LEU A 204 49.26 -6.89 -2.90
CA LEU A 204 49.48 -6.56 -4.32
C LEU A 204 50.83 -5.89 -4.55
N ASP A 205 51.19 -4.90 -3.72
CA ASP A 205 52.47 -4.19 -3.79
C ASP A 205 53.66 -5.15 -3.62
N SER A 206 53.55 -6.16 -2.74
CA SER A 206 54.58 -7.18 -2.55
C SER A 206 54.83 -7.97 -3.85
N TYR A 207 53.79 -8.52 -4.46
CA TYR A 207 53.92 -9.32 -5.68
C TYR A 207 54.35 -8.50 -6.90
N LEU A 208 53.85 -7.27 -7.03
CA LEU A 208 54.28 -6.36 -8.10
C LEU A 208 55.75 -5.95 -7.92
N SER A 209 56.21 -5.73 -6.69
CA SER A 209 57.62 -5.44 -6.42
C SER A 209 58.52 -6.65 -6.72
N GLU A 210 58.09 -7.87 -6.41
CA GLU A 210 58.84 -9.08 -6.77
C GLU A 210 58.97 -9.24 -8.30
N TYR A 211 57.89 -8.98 -9.02
CA TYR A 211 57.89 -8.97 -10.49
C TYR A 211 58.89 -7.93 -11.04
N ASP A 212 58.87 -6.71 -10.49
CA ASP A 212 59.75 -5.62 -10.92
C ASP A 212 61.23 -5.94 -10.67
N MET A 213 61.54 -6.66 -9.59
CA MET A 213 62.89 -7.13 -9.27
C MET A 213 63.38 -8.22 -10.23
N GLU A 214 62.53 -9.22 -10.53
CA GLU A 214 62.90 -10.34 -11.42
C GLU A 214 62.99 -9.91 -12.89
N THR A 215 62.24 -8.89 -13.30
CA THR A 215 62.21 -8.41 -14.69
C THR A 215 63.13 -7.23 -14.98
N LEU A 216 63.94 -6.81 -14.01
CA LEU A 216 64.79 -5.61 -14.08
C LEU A 216 65.69 -5.55 -15.33
N TYR A 217 66.20 -6.70 -15.78
CA TYR A 217 67.17 -6.80 -16.88
C TYR A 217 66.55 -6.95 -18.27
N PHE A 218 65.22 -7.07 -18.36
CA PHE A 218 64.51 -7.23 -19.64
C PHE A 218 64.16 -5.89 -20.29
N ASP A 219 63.61 -5.96 -21.50
CA ASP A 219 63.16 -4.79 -22.23
C ASP A 219 62.07 -4.04 -21.46
N GLU A 220 62.21 -2.71 -21.38
CA GLU A 220 61.33 -1.85 -20.59
C GLU A 220 59.90 -1.83 -21.11
N GLY A 221 59.71 -1.83 -22.44
CA GLY A 221 58.38 -1.84 -23.04
C GLY A 221 57.66 -3.15 -22.76
N VAL A 222 58.38 -4.27 -22.82
CA VAL A 222 57.82 -5.60 -22.54
C VAL A 222 57.45 -5.75 -21.06
N ARG A 223 58.37 -5.44 -20.13
CA ARG A 223 58.11 -5.60 -18.70
C ARG A 223 56.97 -4.71 -18.22
N THR A 224 56.87 -3.46 -18.69
CA THR A 224 55.80 -2.54 -18.27
C THR A 224 54.43 -2.98 -18.81
N ALA A 225 54.37 -3.48 -20.04
CA ALA A 225 53.14 -4.05 -20.60
C ALA A 225 52.70 -5.30 -19.83
N LYS A 226 53.62 -6.21 -19.53
CA LYS A 226 53.32 -7.44 -18.78
C LYS A 226 53.02 -7.19 -17.30
N ARG A 227 53.66 -6.19 -16.67
CA ARG A 227 53.31 -5.72 -15.32
C ARG A 227 51.86 -5.23 -15.24
N LYS A 228 51.42 -4.41 -16.21
CA LYS A 228 50.02 -3.94 -16.27
C LYS A 228 49.04 -5.10 -16.48
N GLN A 229 49.41 -6.09 -17.30
CA GLN A 229 48.60 -7.30 -17.49
C GLN A 229 48.46 -8.11 -16.19
N LEU A 230 49.56 -8.26 -15.44
CA LEU A 230 49.58 -8.92 -14.13
C LEU A 230 48.68 -8.18 -13.12
N GLU A 231 48.85 -6.86 -13.03
CA GLU A 231 48.05 -6.00 -12.15
C GLU A 231 46.55 -6.12 -12.46
N SER A 232 46.15 -6.02 -13.73
CA SER A 232 44.77 -6.23 -14.16
C SER A 232 44.25 -7.63 -13.78
N SER A 233 45.05 -8.67 -13.99
CA SER A 233 44.64 -10.05 -13.70
C SER A 233 44.47 -10.29 -12.21
N MET A 234 45.35 -9.75 -11.36
CA MET A 234 45.19 -9.81 -9.91
C MET A 234 43.93 -9.06 -9.47
N LEU A 235 43.71 -7.86 -10.02
CA LEU A 235 42.54 -7.05 -9.69
C LEU A 235 41.23 -7.75 -10.07
N ASP A 236 41.16 -8.40 -11.24
CA ASP A 236 39.98 -9.16 -11.68
C ASP A 236 39.59 -10.27 -10.69
N HIS A 237 40.56 -10.92 -10.05
CA HIS A 237 40.30 -11.93 -9.03
C HIS A 237 39.91 -11.33 -7.68
N THR A 238 40.37 -10.11 -7.38
CA THR A 238 40.07 -9.44 -6.11
C THR A 238 38.74 -8.69 -6.11
N TYR A 239 38.26 -8.30 -7.29
CA TYR A 239 37.08 -7.47 -7.47
C TYR A 239 35.80 -8.08 -6.84
N PRO A 240 35.51 -9.39 -6.97
CA PRO A 240 34.34 -9.98 -6.33
C PRO A 240 34.36 -9.85 -4.80
N ALA A 241 35.54 -9.96 -4.16
CA ALA A 241 35.66 -9.81 -2.71
C ALA A 241 35.50 -8.34 -2.27
N LEU A 242 35.99 -7.40 -3.09
CA LEU A 242 35.77 -5.97 -2.86
C LEU A 242 34.29 -5.63 -2.99
N GLU A 243 33.58 -6.19 -3.98
CA GLU A 243 32.15 -6.02 -4.17
C GLU A 243 31.36 -6.53 -2.96
N THR A 244 31.68 -7.72 -2.42
CA THR A 244 31.02 -8.22 -1.20
C THR A 244 31.29 -7.34 0.03
N VAL A 245 32.50 -6.79 0.19
CA VAL A 245 32.79 -5.83 1.28
C VAL A 245 31.95 -4.56 1.14
N ILE A 246 31.82 -4.02 -0.08
CA ILE A 246 31.00 -2.85 -0.35
C ILE A 246 29.52 -3.14 -0.07
N GLU A 247 29.01 -4.31 -0.46
CA GLU A 247 27.65 -4.73 -0.14
C GLU A 247 27.41 -4.85 1.36
N HIS A 248 28.36 -5.40 2.11
CA HIS A 248 28.29 -5.46 3.57
C HIS A 248 28.29 -4.06 4.20
N LEU A 249 29.16 -3.16 3.73
CA LEU A 249 29.17 -1.75 4.18
C LEU A 249 27.82 -1.07 3.89
N HIS A 250 27.25 -1.31 2.71
CA HIS A 250 25.93 -0.80 2.33
C HIS A 250 24.86 -1.28 3.29
N LEU A 251 24.82 -2.58 3.58
CA LEU A 251 23.85 -3.18 4.49
C LEU A 251 24.00 -2.68 5.93
N VAL A 252 25.23 -2.56 6.42
CA VAL A 252 25.51 -2.04 7.78
C VAL A 252 25.07 -0.58 7.90
N ALA A 253 25.45 0.27 6.95
CA ALA A 253 25.05 1.68 6.95
C ALA A 253 23.53 1.84 6.85
N LEU A 254 22.87 1.03 6.02
CA LEU A 254 21.41 1.07 5.85
C LEU A 254 20.68 0.57 7.10
N ASN A 255 21.11 -0.53 7.71
CA ASN A 255 20.47 -1.04 8.93
C ASN A 255 20.67 -0.09 10.11
N LYS A 256 21.84 0.51 10.23
CA LYS A 256 22.10 1.54 11.24
C LYS A 256 21.23 2.77 11.01
N PHE A 257 21.14 3.25 9.76
CA PHE A 257 20.21 4.31 9.38
C PHE A 257 18.78 4.02 9.82
N ARG A 258 18.27 2.80 9.58
CA ARG A 258 16.93 2.39 10.00
C ARG A 258 16.76 2.47 11.52
N SER A 259 17.71 1.91 12.27
CA SER A 259 17.69 1.92 13.74
C SER A 259 17.74 3.34 14.30
N ASP A 260 18.66 4.17 13.79
CA ASP A 260 18.85 5.55 14.25
C ASP A 260 17.63 6.42 13.89
N LEU A 261 17.03 6.20 12.71
CA LEU A 261 15.81 6.89 12.30
C LEU A 261 14.63 6.48 13.19
N GLU A 262 14.43 5.19 13.47
CA GLU A 262 13.38 4.75 14.40
C GLU A 262 13.55 5.33 15.80
N GLN A 263 14.78 5.47 16.28
CA GLN A 263 15.09 6.05 17.59
C GLN A 263 14.84 7.57 17.62
N THR A 264 15.29 8.30 16.60
CA THR A 264 15.08 9.76 16.50
C THR A 264 13.65 10.15 16.17
N LEU A 265 12.86 9.25 15.58
CA LEU A 265 11.41 9.45 15.43
C LEU A 265 10.64 9.26 16.75
N ARG A 266 11.26 8.63 17.76
CA ARG A 266 10.72 8.59 19.13
C ARG A 266 11.13 9.81 19.94
N SER A 267 12.25 10.46 19.64
CA SER A 267 12.56 11.79 20.19
C SER A 267 11.64 12.83 19.56
N ARG A 268 11.36 13.91 20.28
CA ARG A 268 10.38 14.95 19.90
C ARG A 268 10.92 15.91 18.83
N GLU A 269 11.88 15.45 18.02
CA GLU A 269 12.52 16.20 16.95
C GLU A 269 11.71 16.10 15.66
N GLY A 270 11.67 17.16 14.85
CA GLY A 270 10.87 17.20 13.62
C GLY A 270 11.35 16.21 12.57
N PHE A 271 10.41 15.55 11.89
CA PHE A 271 10.66 14.45 10.93
C PHE A 271 11.76 14.76 9.92
N ALA A 272 11.68 15.91 9.24
CA ALA A 272 12.64 16.29 8.20
C ALA A 272 14.06 16.52 8.76
N ALA A 273 14.17 17.08 9.96
CA ALA A 273 15.46 17.31 10.62
C ALA A 273 16.10 15.98 11.04
N SER A 274 15.33 15.07 11.65
CA SER A 274 15.79 13.74 12.05
C SER A 274 16.26 12.93 10.84
N VAL A 275 15.49 12.93 9.74
CA VAL A 275 15.88 12.28 8.49
C VAL A 275 17.18 12.85 7.95
N HIS A 276 17.31 14.18 7.87
CA HIS A 276 18.51 14.82 7.35
C HIS A 276 19.74 14.48 8.18
N GLN A 277 19.64 14.51 9.51
CA GLN A 277 20.73 14.14 10.42
C GLN A 277 21.12 12.67 10.29
N CYS A 278 20.15 11.74 10.29
CA CYS A 278 20.42 10.31 10.14
C CYS A 278 21.05 9.99 8.78
N VAL A 279 20.54 10.56 7.68
CA VAL A 279 21.13 10.38 6.35
C VAL A 279 22.57 10.90 6.33
N GLN A 280 22.84 12.11 6.85
CA GLN A 280 24.19 12.65 6.88
C GLN A 280 25.15 11.80 7.71
N ALA A 281 24.72 11.33 8.89
CA ALA A 281 25.55 10.50 9.77
C ALA A 281 25.86 9.14 9.11
N SER A 282 24.86 8.45 8.57
CA SER A 282 25.06 7.15 7.91
C SER A 282 25.88 7.26 6.62
N MET A 283 25.70 8.34 5.85
CA MET A 283 26.53 8.59 4.66
C MET A 283 27.97 8.89 5.02
N ALA A 284 28.24 9.65 6.09
CA ALA A 284 29.61 9.94 6.54
C ALA A 284 30.36 8.68 7.00
N GLU A 285 29.65 7.76 7.69
CA GLU A 285 30.21 6.47 8.09
C GLU A 285 30.44 5.54 6.90
N PHE A 286 29.51 5.53 5.93
CA PHE A 286 29.70 4.81 4.69
C PHE A 286 30.89 5.34 3.88
N ASP A 287 31.02 6.65 3.74
CA ASP A 287 32.15 7.30 3.06
C ASP A 287 33.48 7.06 3.80
N ALA A 288 33.46 6.85 5.13
CA ALA A 288 34.63 6.41 5.88
C ALA A 288 35.00 4.94 5.60
N GLY A 289 34.01 4.03 5.60
CA GLY A 289 34.22 2.61 5.27
C GLY A 289 34.68 2.40 3.83
N LEU A 290 34.15 3.18 2.88
CA LEU A 290 34.58 3.18 1.49
C LEU A 290 36.04 3.63 1.31
N ARG A 291 36.48 4.65 2.07
CA ARG A 291 37.90 5.09 2.05
C ARG A 291 38.83 4.02 2.62
N ASP A 292 38.38 3.26 3.60
CA ASP A 292 39.14 2.16 4.20
C ASP A 292 39.20 0.90 3.29
N ALA A 293 38.16 0.68 2.46
CA ALA A 293 38.12 -0.36 1.44
C ALA A 293 38.86 0.01 0.13
N ALA A 294 39.19 1.29 -0.08
CA ALA A 294 39.81 1.75 -1.31
C ALA A 294 41.21 1.15 -1.53
N VAL A 295 41.42 0.53 -2.69
CA VAL A 295 42.70 -0.04 -3.12
C VAL A 295 43.38 0.93 -4.08
N LYS A 296 44.65 1.25 -3.86
CA LYS A 296 45.42 2.23 -4.65
C LYS A 296 45.45 1.93 -6.16
N HIS A 297 45.39 0.65 -6.52
CA HIS A 297 45.50 0.15 -7.89
C HIS A 297 44.17 0.15 -8.65
N VAL A 298 43.04 0.52 -8.01
CA VAL A 298 41.71 0.49 -8.62
C VAL A 298 41.17 1.91 -8.77
N GLU A 299 40.96 2.35 -10.01
CA GLU A 299 40.09 3.49 -10.30
C GLU A 299 38.63 3.03 -10.22
N TRP A 300 37.98 3.28 -9.08
CA TRP A 300 36.59 2.89 -8.85
C TRP A 300 35.68 4.12 -8.75
N ASP A 301 34.47 3.98 -9.32
CA ASP A 301 33.46 5.02 -9.26
C ASP A 301 32.68 4.94 -7.94
N ALA A 302 33.21 5.60 -6.92
CA ALA A 302 32.56 5.74 -5.62
C ALA A 302 31.18 6.41 -5.70
N SER A 303 30.94 7.22 -6.74
CA SER A 303 29.68 7.96 -6.87
C SER A 303 28.50 7.03 -7.13
N LYS A 304 28.68 5.98 -7.95
CA LYS A 304 27.62 5.02 -8.27
C LYS A 304 27.16 4.23 -7.04
N VAL A 305 28.12 3.75 -6.25
CA VAL A 305 27.82 3.00 -5.01
C VAL A 305 27.15 3.91 -3.99
N ARG A 306 27.65 5.14 -3.83
CA ARG A 306 27.09 6.15 -2.95
C ARG A 306 25.65 6.53 -3.32
N ASN A 307 25.38 6.70 -4.61
CA ASN A 307 24.04 7.02 -5.11
C ASN A 307 23.06 5.87 -4.85
N LYS A 308 23.49 4.61 -5.02
CA LYS A 308 22.66 3.43 -4.71
C LYS A 308 22.24 3.39 -3.23
N LEU A 309 23.15 3.71 -2.30
CA LEU A 309 22.81 3.81 -0.88
C LEU A 309 21.82 4.95 -0.61
N GLN A 310 22.07 6.11 -1.20
CA GLN A 310 21.21 7.28 -1.06
C GLN A 310 19.79 7.01 -1.58
N GLU A 311 19.64 6.35 -2.73
CA GLU A 311 18.33 5.93 -3.28
C GLU A 311 17.60 4.97 -2.33
N HIS A 312 18.29 3.96 -1.79
CA HIS A 312 17.69 3.01 -0.85
C HIS A 312 17.25 3.69 0.46
N MET A 313 18.04 4.63 0.98
CA MET A 313 17.67 5.43 2.15
C MET A 313 16.45 6.31 1.85
N GLN A 314 16.44 7.00 0.72
CA GLN A 314 15.31 7.85 0.30
C GLN A 314 14.01 7.04 0.13
N ALA A 315 14.06 5.87 -0.51
CA ALA A 315 12.90 4.98 -0.64
C ALA A 315 12.36 4.54 0.73
N HIS A 316 13.25 4.27 1.69
CA HIS A 316 12.82 3.93 3.05
C HIS A 316 12.21 5.14 3.79
N VAL A 317 12.80 6.32 3.63
CA VAL A 317 12.25 7.59 4.17
C VAL A 317 10.86 7.87 3.60
N GLU A 318 10.67 7.71 2.30
CA GLU A 318 9.37 7.91 1.65
C GLU A 318 8.31 6.95 2.17
N SER A 319 8.68 5.68 2.35
CA SER A 319 7.78 4.68 2.95
C SER A 319 7.35 5.09 4.37
N ILE A 320 8.29 5.47 5.23
CA ILE A 320 7.97 5.93 6.60
C ILE A 320 7.19 7.25 6.57
N ARG A 321 7.55 8.18 5.68
CA ARG A 321 6.84 9.45 5.54
C ARG A 321 5.37 9.19 5.21
N ASN A 322 5.09 8.32 4.24
CA ASN A 322 3.72 8.01 3.83
C ASN A 322 2.92 7.33 4.95
N THR A 323 3.51 6.39 5.70
CA THR A 323 2.82 5.75 6.84
C THR A 323 2.52 6.75 7.94
N LYS A 324 3.48 7.61 8.30
CA LYS A 324 3.29 8.65 9.33
C LYS A 324 2.29 9.72 8.91
N LEU A 325 2.29 10.12 7.65
CA LEU A 325 1.29 11.05 7.12
C LEU A 325 -0.12 10.45 7.11
N ALA A 326 -0.26 9.15 6.82
CA ALA A 326 -1.54 8.45 6.90
C ALA A 326 -2.05 8.35 8.35
N GLU A 327 -1.18 7.98 9.30
CA GLU A 327 -1.47 7.98 10.73
C GLU A 327 -1.92 9.37 11.23
N LEU A 328 -1.19 10.41 10.83
CA LEU A 328 -1.49 11.80 11.18
C LEU A 328 -2.84 12.23 10.61
N LYS A 329 -3.09 11.99 9.31
CA LYS A 329 -4.35 12.30 8.64
C LYS A 329 -5.52 11.62 9.35
N ALA A 330 -5.43 10.32 9.63
CA ALA A 330 -6.47 9.58 10.33
C ALA A 330 -6.74 10.10 11.75
N SER A 331 -5.69 10.50 12.47
CA SER A 331 -5.81 11.10 13.81
C SER A 331 -6.58 12.43 13.77
N TYR A 332 -6.23 13.32 12.84
CA TYR A 332 -6.94 14.60 12.67
C TYR A 332 -8.37 14.41 12.15
N GLU A 333 -8.60 13.49 11.21
CA GLU A 333 -9.95 13.15 10.74
C GLU A 333 -10.84 12.63 11.88
N LYS A 334 -10.29 11.78 12.76
CA LYS A 334 -11.00 11.27 13.94
C LYS A 334 -11.31 12.40 14.93
N ASN A 335 -10.32 13.20 15.31
CA ASN A 335 -10.53 14.32 16.24
C ASN A 335 -11.56 15.32 15.72
N LEU A 336 -11.52 15.60 14.40
CA LEU A 336 -12.49 16.48 13.75
C LEU A 336 -13.89 15.87 13.70
N SER A 337 -13.98 14.55 13.48
CA SER A 337 -15.25 13.82 13.54
C SER A 337 -15.85 13.85 14.94
N ASP A 338 -15.05 13.62 15.97
CA ASP A 338 -15.48 13.65 17.37
C ASP A 338 -15.92 15.07 17.80
N ALA A 339 -15.22 16.10 17.34
CA ALA A 339 -15.54 17.51 17.63
C ALA A 339 -16.82 18.00 16.92
N LEU A 340 -17.11 17.49 15.72
CA LEU A 340 -18.28 17.91 14.94
C LEU A 340 -19.53 17.07 15.22
N ALA A 341 -19.39 15.75 15.35
CA ALA A 341 -20.53 14.83 15.36
C ALA A 341 -21.52 15.08 16.52
N GLY A 342 -21.01 15.18 17.75
CA GLY A 342 -21.85 15.38 18.93
C GLY A 342 -22.59 16.72 18.93
N PRO A 343 -21.89 17.86 18.74
CA PRO A 343 -22.54 19.16 18.71
C PRO A 343 -23.50 19.34 17.52
N VAL A 344 -23.18 18.82 16.33
CA VAL A 344 -24.10 18.87 15.17
C VAL A 344 -25.38 18.11 15.47
N GLN A 345 -25.26 16.91 16.06
CA GLN A 345 -26.42 16.14 16.49
C GLN A 345 -27.29 16.97 17.45
N SER A 346 -26.71 17.48 18.54
CA SER A 346 -27.45 18.28 19.54
C SER A 346 -28.16 19.52 18.97
N ILE A 347 -27.52 20.23 18.02
CA ILE A 347 -28.12 21.40 17.37
C ILE A 347 -29.29 21.01 16.47
N LEU A 348 -29.19 19.88 15.76
CA LEU A 348 -30.27 19.35 14.92
C LEU A 348 -31.44 18.83 15.76
N GLU A 349 -31.18 18.18 16.90
CA GLU A 349 -32.22 17.72 17.83
C GLU A 349 -33.11 18.85 18.33
N THR A 350 -32.52 20.02 18.59
CA THR A 350 -33.25 21.18 19.13
C THR A 350 -34.18 21.79 18.07
N GLY A 351 -33.76 21.78 16.80
CA GLY A 351 -34.60 22.16 15.66
C GLY A 351 -34.98 23.63 15.59
N GLU A 352 -34.12 24.52 16.09
CA GLU A 352 -34.35 25.96 16.04
C GLU A 352 -34.16 26.50 14.62
N ARG A 353 -34.73 27.68 14.32
CA ARG A 353 -34.56 28.28 12.98
C ARG A 353 -33.10 28.54 12.65
N ASP A 354 -32.30 28.85 13.67
CA ASP A 354 -30.90 29.21 13.52
C ASP A 354 -29.96 27.99 13.61
N SER A 355 -30.49 26.75 13.68
CA SER A 355 -29.69 25.52 13.79
C SER A 355 -28.60 25.43 12.72
N TRP A 356 -28.92 25.71 11.45
CA TRP A 356 -27.92 25.70 10.38
C TRP A 356 -26.90 26.85 10.46
N ALA A 357 -27.29 28.01 10.99
CA ALA A 357 -26.35 29.11 11.23
C ALA A 357 -25.34 28.74 12.34
N CYS A 358 -25.81 28.12 13.43
CA CYS A 358 -24.97 27.60 14.49
C CYS A 358 -24.02 26.49 13.98
N ILE A 359 -24.53 25.57 13.15
CA ILE A 359 -23.70 24.52 12.52
C ILE A 359 -22.62 25.14 11.62
N ARG A 360 -22.91 26.19 10.86
CA ARG A 360 -21.90 26.88 10.02
C ARG A 360 -20.79 27.52 10.84
N ILE A 361 -21.13 28.18 11.95
CA ILE A 361 -20.14 28.80 12.85
C ILE A 361 -19.25 27.71 13.46
N LEU A 362 -19.84 26.63 13.97
CA LEU A 362 -19.11 25.49 14.51
C LEU A 362 -18.21 24.85 13.46
N TYR A 363 -18.78 24.51 12.29
CA TYR A 363 -18.05 23.91 11.17
C TYR A 363 -16.84 24.75 10.77
N ARG A 364 -17.01 26.06 10.56
CA ARG A 364 -15.91 26.94 10.18
C ARG A 364 -14.84 27.00 11.26
N ARG A 365 -15.23 27.12 12.54
CA ARG A 365 -14.29 27.21 13.67
C ARG A 365 -13.46 25.93 13.81
N GLU A 366 -14.11 24.77 13.91
CA GLU A 366 -13.41 23.50 14.12
C GLU A 366 -12.58 23.10 12.88
N THR A 367 -13.10 23.35 11.67
CA THR A 367 -12.38 23.02 10.43
C THR A 367 -11.14 23.90 10.25
N GLU A 368 -11.21 25.21 10.48
CA GLU A 368 -10.03 26.08 10.36
C GLU A 368 -9.02 25.86 11.49
N ASN A 369 -9.48 25.59 12.72
CA ASN A 369 -8.58 25.21 13.82
C ASN A 369 -7.83 23.91 13.50
N ALA A 370 -8.55 22.88 13.01
CA ALA A 370 -7.94 21.63 12.60
C ALA A 370 -7.02 21.81 11.38
N ALA A 371 -7.40 22.63 10.40
CA ALA A 371 -6.58 22.92 9.22
C ALA A 371 -5.27 23.65 9.59
N LEU A 372 -5.31 24.63 10.49
CA LEU A 372 -4.11 25.34 10.97
C LEU A 372 -3.19 24.41 11.76
N ALA A 373 -3.75 23.63 12.69
CA ALA A 373 -2.97 22.67 13.47
C ALA A 373 -2.35 21.58 12.58
N PHE A 374 -3.13 21.05 11.63
CA PHE A 374 -2.65 20.05 10.69
C PHE A 374 -1.58 20.62 9.75
N SER A 375 -1.75 21.86 9.26
CA SER A 375 -0.74 22.55 8.45
C SER A 375 0.57 22.76 9.21
N ALA A 376 0.51 23.08 10.51
CA ALA A 376 1.68 23.21 11.35
C ALA A 376 2.43 21.87 11.48
N SER A 377 1.71 20.78 11.76
CA SER A 377 2.32 19.44 11.82
C SER A 377 2.85 18.94 10.48
N LEU A 378 2.20 19.27 9.36
CA LEU A 378 2.68 18.91 8.01
C LEU A 378 4.00 19.62 7.66
N SER A 379 4.25 20.81 8.20
CA SER A 379 5.48 21.57 7.94
C SER A 379 6.74 20.84 8.43
N GLU A 380 6.61 19.98 9.46
CA GLU A 380 7.71 19.17 10.00
C GLU A 380 8.20 18.09 9.03
N PHE A 381 7.41 17.73 8.02
CA PHE A 381 7.71 16.67 7.05
C PHE A 381 8.42 17.18 5.79
N GLY A 382 8.57 18.51 5.62
CA GLY A 382 9.26 19.11 4.46
C GLY A 382 8.58 18.79 3.12
N LEU A 383 7.24 18.77 3.10
CA LEU A 383 6.45 18.44 1.92
C LEU A 383 6.34 19.61 0.93
N ASP A 384 6.09 19.27 -0.34
CA ASP A 384 5.70 20.24 -1.35
C ASP A 384 4.38 20.94 -0.99
N GLN A 385 4.33 22.25 -1.23
CA GLN A 385 3.16 23.08 -0.92
C GLN A 385 1.87 22.56 -1.57
N THR A 386 1.97 21.97 -2.77
CA THR A 386 0.84 21.39 -3.51
C THR A 386 0.26 20.18 -2.77
N VAL A 387 1.12 19.27 -2.30
CA VAL A 387 0.73 18.06 -1.56
C VAL A 387 0.10 18.44 -0.22
N SER A 388 0.73 19.34 0.54
CA SER A 388 0.18 19.84 1.80
C SER A 388 -1.19 20.50 1.60
N SER A 389 -1.34 21.34 0.56
CA SER A 389 -2.62 21.99 0.26
C SER A 389 -3.73 20.99 -0.09
N LYS A 390 -3.39 19.91 -0.82
CA LYS A 390 -4.32 18.83 -1.15
C LYS A 390 -4.77 18.08 0.11
N MET A 391 -3.84 17.73 1.01
CA MET A 391 -4.19 17.04 2.26
C MET A 391 -5.08 17.90 3.17
N ILE A 392 -4.85 19.22 3.23
CA ILE A 392 -5.73 20.13 3.97
C ILE A 392 -7.11 20.22 3.30
N SER A 393 -7.18 20.23 1.96
CA SER A 393 -8.45 20.19 1.24
C SER A 393 -9.23 18.90 1.53
N ASP A 394 -8.55 17.74 1.52
CA ASP A 394 -9.16 16.46 1.88
C ASP A 394 -9.73 16.49 3.30
N LEU A 395 -9.02 17.10 4.26
CA LEU A 395 -9.49 17.25 5.64
C LEU A 395 -10.76 18.13 5.71
N ARG A 396 -10.81 19.22 4.93
CA ARG A 396 -12.00 20.08 4.83
C ARG A 396 -13.18 19.35 4.19
N GLU A 397 -12.92 18.50 3.21
CA GLU A 397 -13.95 17.66 2.57
C GLU A 397 -14.46 16.59 3.54
N HIS A 398 -13.57 15.95 4.31
CA HIS A 398 -13.94 15.03 5.38
C HIS A 398 -14.84 15.69 6.41
N ALA A 399 -14.50 16.91 6.85
CA ALA A 399 -15.33 17.70 7.76
C ALA A 399 -16.75 17.93 7.20
N ARG A 400 -16.86 18.25 5.90
CA ARG A 400 -18.15 18.42 5.22
C ARG A 400 -18.92 17.10 5.22
N SER A 401 -18.26 16.00 4.85
CA SER A 401 -18.84 14.65 4.84
C SER A 401 -19.40 14.23 6.21
N VAL A 402 -18.70 14.53 7.31
CA VAL A 402 -19.17 14.25 8.68
C VAL A 402 -20.48 14.99 8.98
N VAL A 403 -20.56 16.28 8.64
CA VAL A 403 -21.80 17.06 8.85
C VAL A 403 -22.93 16.52 7.97
N GLU A 404 -22.66 16.21 6.71
CA GLU A 404 -23.67 15.62 5.81
C GLU A 404 -24.17 14.26 6.32
N MET A 405 -23.27 13.41 6.81
CA MET A 405 -23.61 12.10 7.38
C MET A 405 -24.50 12.25 8.61
N LYS A 406 -24.12 13.10 9.57
CA LYS A 406 -24.91 13.34 10.79
C LYS A 406 -26.26 13.96 10.49
N ALA A 407 -26.33 14.85 9.50
CA ALA A 407 -27.59 15.43 9.06
C ALA A 407 -28.53 14.36 8.44
N ARG A 408 -27.98 13.42 7.66
CA ARG A 408 -28.77 12.29 7.10
C ARG A 408 -29.26 11.34 8.19
N GLU A 409 -28.44 11.03 9.19
CA GLU A 409 -28.84 10.21 10.34
C GLU A 409 -30.00 10.84 11.11
N GLU A 410 -29.91 12.14 11.44
CA GLU A 410 -30.99 12.83 12.16
C GLU A 410 -32.24 13.05 11.32
N ALA A 411 -32.10 13.26 10.00
CA ALA A 411 -33.25 13.31 9.08
C ALA A 411 -34.01 11.98 9.03
N GLY A 412 -33.31 10.84 9.17
CA GLY A 412 -33.95 9.52 9.30
C GLY A 412 -34.83 9.39 10.56
N ASN A 413 -34.47 10.11 11.63
CA ASN A 413 -35.18 10.11 12.91
C ASN A 413 -36.22 11.24 13.03
N VAL A 414 -36.45 12.03 11.97
CA VAL A 414 -37.29 13.24 11.99
C VAL A 414 -38.68 13.03 12.58
N LEU A 415 -39.35 11.90 12.30
CA LEU A 415 -40.70 11.62 12.80
C LEU A 415 -40.71 11.52 14.34
N MET A 416 -39.72 10.84 14.92
CA MET A 416 -39.59 10.71 16.37
C MET A 416 -39.33 12.07 17.01
N ARG A 417 -38.40 12.85 16.44
CA ARG A 417 -38.06 14.20 16.94
C ARG A 417 -39.25 15.16 16.83
N MET A 418 -40.02 15.07 15.74
CA MET A 418 -41.26 15.84 15.57
C MET A 418 -42.29 15.50 16.65
N LYS A 419 -42.44 14.23 17.01
CA LYS A 419 -43.33 13.81 18.10
C LYS A 419 -42.84 14.34 19.44
N GLU A 420 -41.57 14.22 19.75
CA GLU A 420 -40.99 14.78 20.99
C GLU A 420 -41.23 16.29 21.08
N ARG A 421 -40.98 17.03 19.98
CA ARG A 421 -41.26 18.47 19.93
C ARG A 421 -42.75 18.80 20.04
N PHE A 422 -43.61 18.00 19.44
CA PHE A 422 -45.06 18.16 19.56
C PHE A 422 -45.54 17.91 21.00
N PHE A 423 -45.11 16.82 21.62
CA PHE A 423 -45.51 16.48 22.99
C PHE A 423 -44.95 17.47 24.00
N THR A 424 -43.72 17.95 23.84
CA THR A 424 -43.16 18.99 24.71
C THR A 424 -43.97 20.29 24.65
N VAL A 425 -44.39 20.74 23.47
CA VAL A 425 -45.22 21.96 23.33
C VAL A 425 -46.66 21.71 23.79
N LEU A 426 -47.23 20.53 23.53
CA LEU A 426 -48.61 20.19 23.92
C LEU A 426 -48.74 19.98 25.44
N SER A 427 -47.79 19.27 26.05
CA SER A 427 -47.85 18.87 27.46
C SER A 427 -47.25 19.87 28.43
N ARG A 428 -46.53 20.90 27.96
CA ARG A 428 -45.92 21.91 28.83
C ARG A 428 -46.55 23.28 28.62
N ASP A 429 -46.59 24.05 29.69
CA ASP A 429 -46.95 25.46 29.64
C ASP A 429 -45.72 26.36 29.35
N ARG A 430 -45.93 27.67 29.12
CA ARG A 430 -44.89 28.66 28.83
C ARG A 430 -43.76 28.67 29.88
N ASN A 431 -44.06 28.24 31.10
CA ASN A 431 -43.11 28.11 32.21
C ASN A 431 -42.47 26.70 32.32
N SER A 432 -42.58 25.85 31.29
CA SER A 432 -42.08 24.46 31.25
C SER A 432 -42.71 23.48 32.25
N MET A 433 -43.79 23.86 32.93
CA MET A 433 -44.54 22.99 33.84
C MET A 433 -45.54 22.11 33.07
N PRO A 434 -45.82 20.87 33.51
CA PRO A 434 -46.86 20.05 32.90
C PRO A 434 -48.22 20.76 32.87
N ARG A 435 -48.80 20.86 31.68
CA ARG A 435 -50.06 21.56 31.40
C ARG A 435 -51.23 20.76 31.98
N THR A 436 -52.04 21.43 32.79
CA THR A 436 -53.32 20.91 33.25
C THR A 436 -54.43 21.49 32.38
N TRP A 437 -55.26 20.61 31.80
CA TRP A 437 -56.34 21.02 30.89
C TRP A 437 -57.49 21.67 31.66
N THR A 438 -57.29 22.91 32.09
CA THR A 438 -58.31 23.76 32.71
C THR A 438 -59.25 24.31 31.62
N GLY A 439 -60.45 24.74 32.02
CA GLY A 439 -61.53 25.07 31.09
C GLY A 439 -61.28 26.26 30.16
N ASP A 440 -60.23 27.04 30.41
CA ASP A 440 -59.98 28.36 29.81
C ASP A 440 -58.96 28.35 28.67
N GLU A 441 -58.23 27.25 28.45
CA GLU A 441 -57.22 27.14 27.40
C GLU A 441 -57.81 26.71 26.04
N ASP A 442 -57.38 27.34 24.95
CA ASP A 442 -57.73 26.94 23.57
C ASP A 442 -56.79 25.83 23.07
N ILE A 443 -57.23 24.58 23.26
CA ILE A 443 -56.52 23.38 22.80
C ILE A 443 -56.27 23.42 21.28
N ARG A 444 -57.13 24.07 20.48
CA ARG A 444 -56.95 24.15 19.02
C ARG A 444 -55.79 25.07 18.66
N ALA A 445 -55.66 26.21 19.34
CA ALA A 445 -54.54 27.12 19.17
C ALA A 445 -53.21 26.47 19.61
N ILE A 446 -53.20 25.80 20.77
CA ILE A 446 -52.00 25.09 21.28
C ILE A 446 -51.61 23.94 20.35
N THR A 447 -52.59 23.18 19.85
CA THR A 447 -52.33 22.10 18.88
C THR A 447 -51.79 22.65 17.56
N ARG A 448 -52.27 23.82 17.10
CA ARG A 448 -51.74 24.48 15.91
C ARG A 448 -50.30 24.94 16.12
N GLU A 449 -49.98 25.49 17.28
CA GLU A 449 -48.62 25.89 17.66
C GLU A 449 -47.67 24.69 17.74
N ALA A 450 -48.08 23.59 18.40
CA ALA A 450 -47.30 22.36 18.50
C ALA A 450 -47.05 21.72 17.12
N ARG A 451 -48.07 21.72 16.23
CA ARG A 451 -47.94 21.26 14.84
C ARG A 451 -46.99 22.12 14.02
N LEU A 452 -47.03 23.44 14.21
CA LEU A 452 -46.14 24.38 13.53
C LEU A 452 -44.70 24.25 14.03
N ALA A 453 -44.48 24.00 15.33
CA ALA A 453 -43.15 23.70 15.88
C ALA A 453 -42.57 22.41 15.28
N ALA A 454 -43.39 21.35 15.13
CA ALA A 454 -42.97 20.10 14.49
C ALA A 454 -42.66 20.28 12.98
N LEU A 455 -43.43 21.11 12.25
CA LEU A 455 -43.13 21.42 10.84
C LEU A 455 -41.83 22.20 10.67
N ARG A 456 -41.54 23.15 11.57
CA ARG A 456 -40.26 23.89 11.53
C ARG A 456 -39.07 22.96 11.72
N LEU A 457 -39.16 22.01 12.66
CA LEU A 457 -38.15 20.97 12.83
C LEU A 457 -37.97 20.13 11.55
N MET A 458 -39.08 19.72 10.92
CA MET A 458 -39.02 19.03 9.62
C MET A 458 -38.35 19.88 8.54
N SER A 459 -38.61 21.20 8.49
CA SER A 459 -37.99 22.11 7.53
C SER A 459 -36.48 22.27 7.73
N VAL A 460 -36.01 22.21 8.98
CA VAL A 460 -34.59 22.22 9.32
C VAL A 460 -33.92 20.93 8.83
N MET A 461 -34.59 19.79 8.97
CA MET A 461 -34.09 18.46 8.58
C MET A 461 -34.36 18.07 7.12
N ALA A 462 -35.02 18.92 6.33
CA ALA A 462 -35.35 18.61 4.93
C ALA A 462 -34.18 18.78 3.96
N ALA A 463 -33.26 19.70 4.25
CA ALA A 463 -32.12 20.02 3.39
C ALA A 463 -30.91 20.53 4.20
N ILE A 464 -29.71 20.27 3.69
CA ILE A 464 -28.44 20.75 4.21
C ILE A 464 -28.23 22.20 3.77
N ARG A 465 -28.00 23.11 4.73
CA ARG A 465 -27.80 24.56 4.47
C ARG A 465 -26.41 25.06 4.87
N LEU A 466 -25.37 24.36 4.42
CA LEU A 466 -23.97 24.73 4.68
C LEU A 466 -23.51 25.95 3.86
N ASP A 467 -23.95 26.08 2.61
CA ASP A 467 -23.47 27.10 1.65
C ASP A 467 -24.28 28.43 1.69
N ASP A 468 -25.11 28.64 2.72
CA ASP A 468 -25.95 29.84 2.96
C ASP A 468 -26.82 30.29 1.77
N LYS A 469 -27.30 29.32 1.00
CA LYS A 469 -28.27 29.57 -0.09
C LYS A 469 -29.68 29.73 0.51
N PRO A 470 -30.46 30.75 0.12
CA PRO A 470 -31.83 30.90 0.58
C PRO A 470 -32.69 29.78 0.02
N ASP A 471 -33.62 29.26 0.82
CA ASP A 471 -34.56 28.23 0.42
C ASP A 471 -35.98 28.54 0.91
N LYS A 472 -36.98 28.07 0.17
CA LYS A 472 -38.41 28.34 0.45
C LYS A 472 -39.12 27.19 1.18
N ILE A 473 -38.37 26.22 1.70
CA ILE A 473 -38.90 24.96 2.25
C ILE A 473 -39.84 25.19 3.45
N ASP A 474 -39.46 26.01 4.43
CA ASP A 474 -40.28 26.29 5.63
C ASP A 474 -41.65 26.87 5.24
N ARG A 475 -41.66 27.85 4.33
CA ARG A 475 -42.91 28.48 3.84
C ARG A 475 -43.76 27.51 3.02
N ALA A 476 -43.14 26.69 2.17
CA ALA A 476 -43.83 25.67 1.37
C ALA A 476 -44.51 24.60 2.26
N LEU A 477 -43.81 24.10 3.29
CA LEU A 477 -44.35 23.12 4.22
C LEU A 477 -45.51 23.69 5.05
N ILE A 478 -45.37 24.89 5.61
CA ILE A 478 -46.43 25.53 6.41
C ILE A 478 -47.70 25.73 5.57
N THR A 479 -47.56 26.30 4.37
CA THR A 479 -48.69 26.64 3.48
C THR A 479 -49.42 25.38 3.00
N ALA A 480 -48.69 24.32 2.64
CA ALA A 480 -49.29 23.09 2.11
C ALA A 480 -49.88 22.17 3.19
N LEU A 481 -49.26 22.08 4.37
CA LEU A 481 -49.55 21.03 5.36
C LEU A 481 -50.32 21.49 6.60
N LEU A 482 -50.19 22.77 6.99
CA LEU A 482 -50.84 23.35 8.16
C LEU A 482 -52.16 24.05 7.80
N ASP A 483 -52.20 24.78 6.69
CA ASP A 483 -53.33 25.64 6.29
C ASP A 483 -54.33 24.96 5.32
N SER A 484 -54.16 23.68 5.02
CA SER A 484 -55.00 22.86 4.12
C SER A 484 -56.38 22.44 4.70
N GLY A 485 -56.97 23.28 5.56
CA GLY A 485 -58.34 23.11 6.04
C GLY A 485 -59.40 23.50 4.98
N PRO A 486 -60.62 22.95 5.02
CA PRO A 486 -61.65 23.12 3.99
C PRO A 486 -62.16 24.56 3.78
N PHE A 487 -61.69 25.55 4.54
CA PHE A 487 -62.10 26.96 4.47
C PHE A 487 -60.98 27.95 4.07
N SER A 488 -59.76 27.50 3.76
CA SER A 488 -58.68 28.41 3.34
C SER A 488 -58.61 28.55 1.81
N GLN A 489 -59.63 29.18 1.23
CA GLN A 489 -59.68 29.55 -0.19
C GLN A 489 -58.94 30.88 -0.47
N LYS A 490 -57.78 31.09 0.15
CA LYS A 490 -56.80 32.07 -0.32
C LYS A 490 -55.61 31.28 -0.87
N ARG A 491 -55.69 30.89 -2.15
CA ARG A 491 -54.52 30.45 -2.92
C ARG A 491 -53.46 31.57 -2.80
N SER A 492 -52.37 31.31 -2.09
CA SER A 492 -51.19 32.15 -2.15
C SER A 492 -50.69 32.14 -3.60
N VAL A 493 -50.62 33.32 -4.22
CA VAL A 493 -50.24 33.55 -5.64
C VAL A 493 -48.76 33.17 -5.94
N GLU A 494 -48.03 32.68 -4.93
CA GLU A 494 -46.57 32.54 -4.95
C GLU A 494 -46.06 31.18 -5.47
N PHE A 495 -46.89 30.13 -5.47
CA PHE A 495 -46.52 28.80 -5.97
C PHE A 495 -47.44 28.37 -7.11
N THR A 496 -46.87 28.16 -8.31
CA THR A 496 -47.61 27.87 -9.57
C THR A 496 -48.19 26.44 -9.62
N TYR A 497 -47.66 25.51 -8.81
CA TYR A 497 -48.05 24.09 -8.71
C TYR A 497 -48.02 23.60 -7.25
N ASP A 498 -48.54 22.40 -6.93
CA ASP A 498 -48.45 21.79 -5.57
C ASP A 498 -46.97 21.61 -5.20
N PRO A 499 -46.43 22.40 -4.24
CA PRO A 499 -45.00 22.40 -3.91
C PRO A 499 -44.52 21.06 -3.33
N LEU A 500 -45.42 20.17 -2.93
CA LEU A 500 -45.11 18.85 -2.38
C LEU A 500 -45.35 17.68 -3.36
N ALA A 501 -45.66 17.98 -4.63
CA ALA A 501 -45.83 16.96 -5.67
C ALA A 501 -44.53 16.63 -6.43
N SER A 502 -43.47 17.43 -6.23
CA SER A 502 -42.15 17.22 -6.82
C SER A 502 -41.30 16.20 -6.04
N SER A 503 -40.42 15.48 -6.74
CA SER A 503 -39.39 14.61 -6.13
C SER A 503 -38.18 15.38 -5.61
N THR A 504 -38.03 16.67 -5.98
CA THR A 504 -36.91 17.54 -5.60
C THR A 504 -37.39 18.91 -5.12
N TRP A 505 -36.63 19.56 -4.25
CA TRP A 505 -36.90 20.94 -3.80
C TRP A 505 -36.42 21.95 -4.84
N GLU A 506 -37.22 22.98 -5.09
CA GLU A 506 -36.83 24.12 -5.92
C GLU A 506 -35.68 24.88 -5.21
N GLU A 507 -34.60 25.19 -5.94
CA GLU A 507 -33.39 25.89 -5.46
C GLU A 507 -32.42 25.07 -4.56
N VAL A 508 -32.69 23.78 -4.29
CA VAL A 508 -31.78 22.92 -3.50
C VAL A 508 -31.18 21.79 -4.36
N PRO A 509 -29.85 21.59 -4.35
CA PRO A 509 -29.22 20.49 -5.06
C PRO A 509 -29.67 19.11 -4.54
N PRO A 510 -29.69 18.07 -5.39
CA PRO A 510 -30.02 16.71 -4.95
C PRO A 510 -29.06 16.17 -3.89
N LYS A 511 -27.78 16.58 -3.91
CA LYS A 511 -26.77 16.18 -2.91
C LYS A 511 -27.08 16.70 -1.50
N ASP A 512 -27.71 17.86 -1.42
CA ASP A 512 -28.05 18.56 -0.18
C ASP A 512 -29.49 18.25 0.30
N THR A 513 -30.26 17.49 -0.49
CA THR A 513 -31.63 17.09 -0.11
C THR A 513 -31.59 15.91 0.84
N LEU A 514 -32.16 16.07 2.05
CA LEU A 514 -32.23 15.01 3.06
C LEU A 514 -33.58 14.28 3.03
N ILE A 515 -34.67 15.05 2.93
CA ILE A 515 -36.04 14.54 2.88
C ILE A 515 -36.71 15.13 1.65
N THR A 516 -37.26 14.27 0.80
CA THR A 516 -37.97 14.71 -0.41
C THR A 516 -39.35 15.31 -0.07
N PRO A 517 -39.90 16.20 -0.91
CA PRO A 517 -41.23 16.78 -0.65
C PRO A 517 -42.35 15.73 -0.50
N VAL A 518 -42.27 14.62 -1.26
CA VAL A 518 -43.20 13.48 -1.15
C VAL A 518 -43.07 12.77 0.19
N GLN A 519 -41.84 12.58 0.69
CA GLN A 519 -41.59 12.01 2.02
C GLN A 519 -42.07 12.95 3.13
N CYS A 520 -41.90 14.27 2.99
CA CYS A 520 -42.49 15.22 3.94
C CYS A 520 -44.01 15.05 4.07
N LYS A 521 -44.70 14.82 2.95
CA LYS A 521 -46.15 14.57 2.93
C LYS A 521 -46.53 13.24 3.61
N SER A 522 -45.76 12.17 3.42
CA SER A 522 -46.02 10.89 4.09
C SER A 522 -45.71 10.95 5.59
N ILE A 523 -44.56 11.50 5.98
CA ILE A 523 -44.15 11.71 7.37
C ILE A 523 -45.19 12.56 8.10
N TRP A 524 -45.70 13.62 7.46
CA TRP A 524 -46.74 14.47 8.06
C TRP A 524 -48.08 13.74 8.28
N ARG A 525 -48.49 12.86 7.37
CA ARG A 525 -49.69 12.04 7.54
C ARG A 525 -49.53 11.06 8.70
N GLN A 526 -48.39 10.39 8.78
CA GLN A 526 -48.08 9.48 9.87
C GLN A 526 -48.02 10.21 11.21
N PHE A 527 -47.33 11.35 11.27
CA PHE A 527 -47.28 12.22 12.43
C PHE A 527 -48.68 12.66 12.91
N LYS A 528 -49.56 13.07 11.99
CA LYS A 528 -50.94 13.44 12.33
C LYS A 528 -51.71 12.25 12.93
N ALA A 529 -51.67 11.10 12.30
CA ALA A 529 -52.36 9.90 12.79
C ALA A 529 -51.89 9.49 14.20
N GLU A 530 -50.57 9.54 14.47
CA GLU A 530 -50.01 9.16 15.77
C GLU A 530 -50.24 10.21 16.87
N THR A 531 -50.39 11.49 16.52
CA THR A 531 -50.62 12.58 17.49
C THR A 531 -52.10 12.90 17.71
N GLU A 532 -52.99 12.48 16.80
CA GLU A 532 -54.44 12.69 16.90
C GLU A 532 -55.05 12.12 18.17
N TYR A 533 -54.61 10.93 18.60
CA TYR A 533 -55.07 10.33 19.85
C TYR A 533 -54.77 11.22 21.07
N ALA A 534 -53.57 11.81 21.14
CA ALA A 534 -53.17 12.67 22.25
C ALA A 534 -53.97 13.99 22.28
N VAL A 535 -54.29 14.55 21.10
CA VAL A 535 -55.15 15.73 20.99
C VAL A 535 -56.59 15.39 21.40
N ALA A 536 -57.12 14.23 20.97
CA ALA A 536 -58.45 13.77 21.36
C ALA A 536 -58.54 13.51 22.87
N GLN A 537 -57.48 12.95 23.47
CA GLN A 537 -57.37 12.76 24.91
C GLN A 537 -57.38 14.09 25.67
N ALA A 538 -56.61 15.09 25.21
CA ALA A 538 -56.61 16.43 25.80
C ALA A 538 -58.00 17.10 25.75
N MET A 539 -58.69 17.01 24.60
CA MET A 539 -60.06 17.52 24.44
C MET A 539 -61.06 16.82 25.38
N SER A 540 -60.96 15.50 25.50
CA SER A 540 -61.80 14.70 26.42
C SER A 540 -61.55 15.06 27.89
N MET A 541 -60.28 15.24 28.28
CA MET A 541 -59.91 15.71 29.63
C MET A 541 -60.48 17.09 29.94
N GLN A 542 -60.49 18.01 28.98
CA GLN A 542 -61.10 19.32 29.16
C GLN A 542 -62.64 19.24 29.23
N GLU A 543 -63.28 18.41 28.40
CA GLU A 543 -64.73 18.22 28.43
C GLU A 543 -65.21 17.57 29.73
N THR A 544 -64.48 16.57 30.24
CA THR A 544 -64.76 15.97 31.55
C THR A 544 -64.59 16.98 32.68
N HIS A 545 -63.57 17.83 32.65
CA HIS A 545 -63.41 18.92 33.62
C HIS A 545 -64.52 19.99 33.52
N ARG A 546 -65.01 20.29 32.31
CA ARG A 546 -66.18 21.17 32.12
C ARG A 546 -67.46 20.54 32.65
N ARG A 547 -67.66 19.23 32.42
CA ARG A 547 -68.82 18.48 32.93
C ARG A 547 -68.81 18.34 34.45
N SER A 548 -67.65 18.09 35.07
CA SER A 548 -67.53 18.00 36.53
C SER A 548 -67.86 19.32 37.22
N LYS A 549 -67.49 20.47 36.63
CA LYS A 549 -67.86 21.80 37.14
C LYS A 549 -69.38 22.02 37.22
N ASN A 550 -70.16 21.32 36.39
CA ASN A 550 -71.62 21.41 36.36
C ASN A 550 -72.32 20.32 37.21
N TRP A 551 -71.57 19.40 37.83
CA TRP A 551 -72.14 18.33 38.65
C TRP A 551 -72.28 18.77 40.11
N LEU A 552 -73.42 19.39 40.44
CA LEU A 552 -73.81 19.56 41.84
C LEU A 552 -74.19 18.18 42.44
N PRO A 553 -73.90 17.91 43.72
CA PRO A 553 -74.35 16.70 44.39
C PRO A 553 -75.88 16.55 44.31
N PRO A 554 -76.43 15.32 44.15
CA PRO A 554 -77.88 15.11 44.13
C PRO A 554 -78.56 15.75 45.35
N ALA A 555 -79.73 16.37 45.17
CA ALA A 555 -80.40 17.16 46.23
C ALA A 555 -80.59 16.41 47.57
N TRP A 556 -80.74 15.08 47.54
CA TRP A 556 -80.82 14.25 48.75
C TRP A 556 -79.52 14.24 49.57
N THR A 557 -78.35 14.35 48.94
CA THR A 557 -77.06 14.42 49.65
C THR A 557 -76.90 15.76 50.38
N ILE A 558 -77.38 16.84 49.79
CA ILE A 558 -77.38 18.18 50.40
C ILE A 558 -78.36 18.23 51.57
N LEU A 559 -79.54 17.59 51.44
CA LEU A 559 -80.51 17.44 52.53
C LEU A 559 -79.96 16.59 53.69
N LEU A 560 -79.29 15.48 53.39
CA LEU A 560 -78.71 14.60 54.42
C LEU A 560 -77.55 15.28 55.16
N LEU A 561 -76.73 16.06 54.45
CA LEU A 561 -75.64 16.85 55.03
C LEU A 561 -76.17 17.99 55.93
N ALA A 562 -77.30 18.60 55.57
CA ALA A 562 -77.95 19.65 56.34
C ALA A 562 -78.62 19.13 57.63
N ILE A 563 -79.14 17.89 57.63
CA ILE A 563 -79.80 17.28 58.80
C ILE A 563 -78.78 16.64 59.76
N LEU A 564 -77.78 15.92 59.26
CA LEU A 564 -76.80 15.22 60.12
C LEU A 564 -75.63 16.10 60.55
N GLY A 565 -75.26 17.13 59.78
CA GLY A 565 -73.97 17.81 59.94
C GLY A 565 -72.81 17.04 59.33
N TYR A 566 -71.76 17.76 58.92
CA TYR A 566 -70.65 17.21 58.12
C TYR A 566 -69.86 16.11 58.84
N ASN A 567 -69.61 16.25 60.14
CA ASN A 567 -68.83 15.29 60.91
C ASN A 567 -69.56 13.96 61.09
N GLU A 568 -70.84 13.97 61.44
CA GLU A 568 -71.67 12.78 61.60
C GLU A 568 -71.93 12.06 60.26
N PHE A 569 -72.11 12.80 59.16
CA PHE A 569 -72.26 12.20 57.83
C PHE A 569 -71.01 11.43 57.40
N VAL A 570 -69.83 12.01 57.60
CA VAL A 570 -68.55 11.35 57.30
C VAL A 570 -68.30 10.18 58.28
N PHE A 571 -68.70 10.29 59.54
CA PHE A 571 -68.62 9.21 60.53
C PHE A 571 -69.52 8.01 60.17
N LEU A 572 -70.73 8.26 59.65
CA LEU A 572 -71.67 7.23 59.21
C LEU A 572 -71.18 6.49 57.96
N LEU A 573 -70.63 7.22 56.97
CA LEU A 573 -70.09 6.64 55.73
C LEU A 573 -68.80 5.83 55.95
N ARG A 574 -67.99 6.20 56.93
CA ARG A 574 -66.70 5.55 57.21
C ARG A 574 -66.83 4.25 57.99
N ASN A 575 -67.98 3.99 58.62
CA ASN A 575 -68.21 2.82 59.45
C ASN A 575 -69.27 1.88 58.83
N PRO A 576 -68.87 0.85 58.05
CA PRO A 576 -69.81 -0.01 57.33
C PRO A 576 -70.75 -0.82 58.23
N LEU A 577 -70.40 -1.01 59.51
CA LEU A 577 -71.21 -1.71 60.50
C LEU A 577 -72.47 -0.94 60.93
N TYR A 578 -72.42 0.39 61.00
CA TYR A 578 -73.60 1.19 61.36
C TYR A 578 -74.59 1.29 60.19
N LEU A 579 -74.11 1.32 58.94
CA LEU A 579 -74.95 1.22 57.75
C LEU A 579 -75.66 -0.15 57.69
N LEU A 580 -74.93 -1.23 57.99
CA LEU A 580 -75.53 -2.56 58.10
C LEU A 580 -76.55 -2.64 59.25
N GLY A 581 -76.24 -2.01 60.40
CA GLY A 581 -77.16 -1.92 61.54
C GLY A 581 -78.46 -1.18 61.22
N PHE A 582 -78.37 -0.01 60.56
CA PHE A 582 -79.55 0.73 60.10
C PHE A 582 -80.36 -0.05 59.06
N PHE A 583 -79.69 -0.78 58.16
CA PHE A 583 -80.36 -1.63 57.19
C PHE A 583 -81.12 -2.79 57.86
N VAL A 584 -80.50 -3.47 58.82
CA VAL A 584 -81.16 -4.55 59.58
C VAL A 584 -82.32 -3.99 60.43
N ALA A 585 -82.15 -2.83 61.06
CA ALA A 585 -83.22 -2.16 61.80
C ALA A 585 -84.38 -1.73 60.90
N PHE A 586 -84.09 -1.24 59.69
CA PHE A 586 -85.11 -0.91 58.68
C PHE A 586 -85.86 -2.17 58.22
N VAL A 587 -85.17 -3.27 57.93
CA VAL A 587 -85.81 -4.54 57.54
C VAL A 587 -86.65 -5.13 58.68
N LEU A 588 -86.19 -5.07 59.93
CA LEU A 588 -86.95 -5.54 61.09
C LEU A 588 -88.18 -4.68 61.38
N SER A 589 -88.06 -3.35 61.33
CA SER A 589 -89.19 -2.44 61.51
C SER A 589 -90.20 -2.55 60.37
N TYR A 590 -89.74 -2.74 59.13
CA TYR A 590 -90.58 -3.00 57.97
C TYR A 590 -91.29 -4.37 58.06
N ALA A 591 -90.60 -5.40 58.56
CA ALA A 591 -91.20 -6.72 58.81
C ALA A 591 -92.27 -6.68 59.92
N ILE A 592 -92.01 -5.95 61.02
CA ILE A 592 -93.00 -5.73 62.09
C ILE A 592 -94.22 -4.96 61.55
N TRP A 593 -93.98 -3.96 60.69
CA TRP A 593 -95.06 -3.19 60.03
C TRP A 593 -95.89 -4.02 59.05
N LEU A 594 -95.30 -5.01 58.38
CA LEU A 594 -96.01 -5.94 57.48
C LEU A 594 -96.75 -7.06 58.22
N GLN A 595 -96.24 -7.51 59.37
CA GLN A 595 -96.75 -8.69 60.09
C GLN A 595 -97.83 -8.32 61.12
N TYR A 596 -97.84 -7.07 61.59
CA TYR A 596 -98.93 -6.48 62.36
C TYR A 596 -99.67 -5.45 61.50
N ASP A 597 -100.90 -5.76 61.10
CA ASP A 597 -101.82 -4.84 60.44
C ASP A 597 -102.27 -3.73 61.42
N ILE A 598 -101.36 -2.78 61.68
CA ILE A 598 -101.49 -1.72 62.68
C ILE A 598 -102.60 -0.72 62.30
N THR A 599 -103.10 -0.78 61.06
CA THR A 599 -104.28 -0.03 60.61
C THR A 599 -105.59 -0.51 61.23
N ALA A 600 -105.70 -1.77 61.68
CA ALA A 600 -106.93 -2.31 62.27
C ALA A 600 -107.07 -2.07 63.79
N TYR A 601 -105.97 -1.88 64.53
CA TYR A 601 -105.97 -1.76 66.00
C TYR A 601 -106.04 -0.33 66.55
N PHE A 602 -105.86 0.70 65.73
CA PHE A 602 -105.91 2.11 66.18
C PHE A 602 -107.33 2.70 66.37
N ARG A 603 -108.40 1.88 66.28
CA ARG A 603 -109.78 2.31 66.58
C ARG A 603 -110.20 2.17 68.06
N HIS A 604 -109.42 1.51 68.90
CA HIS A 604 -109.73 1.35 70.33
C HIS A 604 -108.56 1.76 71.24
N GLY A 605 -108.20 3.06 71.27
CA GLY A 605 -107.46 3.69 72.38
C GLY A 605 -105.98 3.29 72.57
N THR A 606 -105.09 4.28 72.55
CA THR A 606 -103.62 4.14 72.54
C THR A 606 -102.99 3.51 73.79
N LEU A 607 -103.68 3.47 74.93
CA LEU A 607 -103.14 2.91 76.18
C LEU A 607 -103.35 1.40 76.33
N SER A 608 -104.35 0.81 75.64
CA SER A 608 -104.61 -0.64 75.70
C SER A 608 -103.69 -1.43 74.74
N ALA A 609 -103.31 -0.84 73.62
CA ALA A 609 -102.38 -1.43 72.65
C ALA A 609 -100.95 -1.58 73.21
N LEU A 610 -100.44 -0.59 73.95
CA LEU A 610 -99.08 -0.61 74.51
C LEU A 610 -98.87 -1.68 75.60
N LEU A 611 -99.88 -1.94 76.44
CA LEU A 611 -99.84 -2.98 77.49
C LEU A 611 -100.04 -4.41 76.95
N THR A 612 -100.70 -4.56 75.79
CA THR A 612 -100.92 -5.87 75.16
C THR A 612 -99.75 -6.27 74.25
N ILE A 613 -99.02 -5.29 73.69
CA ILE A 613 -97.81 -5.50 72.90
C ILE A 613 -96.61 -5.86 73.78
N SER A 614 -96.47 -5.27 74.97
CA SER A 614 -95.36 -5.60 75.89
C SER A 614 -95.47 -7.00 76.51
N SER A 615 -96.67 -7.56 76.64
CA SER A 615 -96.92 -8.86 77.28
C SER A 615 -96.86 -10.06 76.32
N ARG A 616 -96.86 -9.85 74.99
CA ARG A 616 -96.77 -10.93 73.98
C ARG A 616 -95.49 -10.95 73.15
N LEU A 617 -94.59 -9.98 73.33
CA LEU A 617 -93.33 -9.88 72.59
C LEU A 617 -92.29 -10.95 73.01
N LEU A 618 -92.23 -11.29 74.29
CA LEU A 618 -91.30 -12.29 74.83
C LEU A 618 -91.60 -13.73 74.38
N PRO A 619 -92.87 -14.24 74.43
CA PRO A 619 -93.15 -15.59 73.96
C PRO A 619 -93.03 -15.75 72.43
N THR A 620 -93.32 -14.72 71.64
CA THR A 620 -93.18 -14.77 70.17
C THR A 620 -91.73 -14.75 69.69
N ILE A 621 -90.82 -14.06 70.40
CA ILE A 621 -89.37 -14.13 70.14
C ILE A 621 -88.82 -15.52 70.51
N MET A 622 -89.35 -16.15 71.56
CA MET A 622 -88.99 -17.52 71.97
C MET A 622 -89.49 -18.58 70.97
N ASP A 623 -90.69 -18.41 70.41
CA ASP A 623 -91.27 -19.30 69.39
C ASP A 623 -90.56 -19.18 68.03
N ILE A 624 -90.08 -18.00 67.65
CA ILE A 624 -89.29 -17.81 66.43
C ILE A 624 -87.87 -18.36 66.61
N MET A 625 -87.24 -18.16 67.78
CA MET A 625 -85.93 -18.77 68.09
C MET A 625 -86.00 -20.31 68.12
N THR A 626 -87.08 -20.89 68.64
CA THR A 626 -87.27 -22.35 68.64
C THR A 626 -87.67 -22.91 67.27
N ALA A 627 -88.38 -22.13 66.43
CA ALA A 627 -88.65 -22.50 65.04
C ALA A 627 -87.38 -22.46 64.15
N ILE A 628 -86.46 -21.53 64.40
CA ILE A 628 -85.17 -21.43 63.70
C ILE A 628 -84.21 -22.55 64.13
N VAL A 629 -84.26 -22.98 65.40
CA VAL A 629 -83.48 -24.13 65.90
C VAL A 629 -84.04 -25.48 65.43
N ASN A 630 -85.37 -25.62 65.31
CA ASN A 630 -86.02 -26.85 64.84
C ASN A 630 -86.03 -27.04 63.31
N MET A 631 -85.84 -25.97 62.52
CA MET A 631 -85.65 -26.07 61.05
C MET A 631 -84.27 -26.62 60.64
N SER A 632 -83.36 -26.86 61.58
CA SER A 632 -81.99 -27.34 61.32
C SER A 632 -81.80 -28.87 61.33
N HIS A 633 -82.83 -29.70 61.62
CA HIS A 633 -82.61 -31.15 61.85
C HIS A 633 -83.50 -32.18 61.12
N SER A 634 -84.32 -31.83 60.12
CA SER A 634 -85.12 -32.83 59.36
C SER A 634 -84.75 -32.90 57.87
N HIS A 635 -84.31 -34.09 57.47
CA HIS A 635 -83.69 -34.49 56.20
C HIS A 635 -84.72 -35.13 55.21
N LYS A 636 -84.45 -34.99 53.90
CA LYS A 636 -84.58 -36.00 52.80
C LYS A 636 -85.87 -36.17 51.96
N LYS A 637 -85.60 -36.10 50.62
CA LYS A 637 -86.14 -36.83 49.43
C LYS A 637 -87.56 -36.44 48.94
N HIS A 638 -87.87 -36.21 47.65
CA HIS A 638 -87.43 -36.87 46.40
C HIS A 638 -87.45 -35.93 45.16
N SER A 639 -86.54 -36.19 44.22
CA SER A 639 -86.45 -35.73 42.80
C SER A 639 -87.35 -36.61 41.88
N PRO A 640 -87.48 -36.44 40.52
CA PRO A 640 -86.51 -35.88 39.55
C PRO A 640 -87.10 -34.98 38.42
N GLY A 641 -86.24 -34.29 37.64
CA GLY A 641 -86.70 -33.66 36.38
C GLY A 641 -85.85 -32.58 35.68
N ARG A 642 -84.57 -32.89 35.40
CA ARG A 642 -83.75 -32.47 34.23
C ARG A 642 -83.44 -31.00 33.86
N SER A 643 -82.12 -30.84 33.64
CA SER A 643 -81.35 -29.91 32.77
C SER A 643 -81.18 -28.43 33.16
N SER A 644 -80.06 -28.23 33.86
CA SER A 644 -78.93 -27.35 33.49
C SER A 644 -79.17 -25.84 33.46
N ARG A 645 -79.09 -25.27 34.66
CA ARG A 645 -78.59 -23.93 34.92
C ARG A 645 -77.05 -23.88 34.70
N PRO A 646 -76.46 -22.80 34.15
CA PRO A 646 -75.13 -22.32 34.59
C PRO A 646 -75.29 -21.82 36.05
N PRO A 647 -74.27 -21.58 36.93
CA PRO A 647 -73.09 -20.72 36.70
C PRO A 647 -71.88 -20.95 37.69
N GLN A 648 -71.01 -19.93 37.80
CA GLN A 648 -70.20 -19.48 38.96
C GLN A 648 -68.70 -19.85 39.09
N VAL A 649 -67.87 -18.84 38.82
CA VAL A 649 -66.95 -18.12 39.74
C VAL A 649 -66.60 -18.80 41.08
N HIS A 650 -65.29 -18.96 41.35
CA HIS A 650 -64.54 -18.37 42.50
C HIS A 650 -63.10 -18.93 42.52
N THR A 651 -62.08 -18.11 42.21
CA THR A 651 -61.16 -17.39 43.12
C THR A 651 -60.22 -18.26 43.96
N HIS A 652 -58.91 -18.07 43.72
CA HIS A 652 -57.80 -17.99 44.68
C HIS A 652 -56.61 -17.45 43.83
N SER A 653 -55.65 -16.63 44.25
CA SER A 653 -55.27 -15.98 45.49
C SER A 653 -53.85 -15.42 45.23
N PHE A 654 -53.57 -14.14 45.54
CA PHE A 654 -52.24 -13.58 45.93
C PHE A 654 -51.02 -13.76 44.97
N ARG A 655 -49.96 -12.94 44.91
CA ARG A 655 -49.51 -11.61 45.37
C ARG A 655 -48.01 -11.53 44.99
N ASN A 656 -47.53 -10.36 44.53
CA ASN A 656 -46.12 -9.90 44.45
C ASN A 656 -45.16 -10.71 43.54
N GLN A 657 -44.08 -10.20 42.90
CA GLN A 657 -43.32 -8.95 42.90
C GLN A 657 -42.35 -8.95 41.68
N MET A 658 -42.07 -7.76 41.13
CA MET A 658 -40.80 -7.23 40.59
C MET A 658 -39.77 -8.07 39.78
N TRP A 659 -39.42 -7.50 38.60
CA TRP A 659 -38.10 -7.33 37.93
C TRP A 659 -36.98 -8.40 38.00
N ARG A 660 -36.59 -8.91 36.82
CA ARG A 660 -35.21 -9.03 36.24
C ARG A 660 -35.32 -9.73 34.87
N GLN A 661 -34.85 -9.13 33.78
CA GLN A 661 -33.51 -9.27 33.17
C GLN A 661 -33.18 -10.67 32.59
N ALA A 662 -32.78 -10.64 31.31
CA ALA A 662 -31.91 -11.58 30.58
C ALA A 662 -32.44 -12.99 30.19
N GLN A 663 -32.61 -13.15 28.86
CA GLN A 663 -31.79 -14.02 27.99
C GLN A 663 -31.86 -15.57 28.13
N VAL A 664 -31.88 -16.22 26.95
CA VAL A 664 -31.30 -17.54 26.58
C VAL A 664 -32.26 -18.72 26.27
N GLN A 665 -32.27 -19.08 24.98
CA GLN A 665 -32.22 -20.39 24.27
C GLN A 665 -32.96 -21.66 24.75
N TYR A 666 -33.42 -22.42 23.74
CA TYR A 666 -33.25 -23.89 23.60
C TYR A 666 -32.75 -24.14 22.15
N HIS A 667 -31.52 -24.61 21.87
CA HIS A 667 -30.96 -25.99 21.88
C HIS A 667 -31.62 -26.91 20.81
N GLN A 668 -30.91 -27.70 19.96
CA GLN A 668 -29.63 -28.40 20.15
C GLN A 668 -29.03 -28.97 18.82
N SER A 669 -27.70 -29.16 18.83
CA SER A 669 -26.72 -29.74 17.87
C SER A 669 -26.75 -31.31 17.81
N PRO A 670 -25.71 -32.11 17.42
CA PRO A 670 -24.33 -31.90 16.87
C PRO A 670 -24.00 -32.83 15.64
N ASP A 671 -22.84 -32.87 14.95
CA ASP A 671 -21.47 -33.23 15.37
C ASP A 671 -20.38 -32.89 14.31
N SER A 672 -19.31 -32.25 14.82
CA SER A 672 -17.86 -32.49 14.76
C SER A 672 -17.07 -33.05 13.54
N PRO A 673 -15.74 -32.74 13.43
CA PRO A 673 -14.97 -32.75 12.19
C PRO A 673 -13.74 -33.70 12.17
N SER A 674 -13.09 -33.85 11.02
CA SER A 674 -11.71 -34.37 10.93
C SER A 674 -10.90 -33.80 9.75
N THR A 675 -9.62 -33.59 10.06
CA THR A 675 -8.46 -33.17 9.26
C THR A 675 -7.95 -34.23 8.27
N SER A 676 -7.38 -33.80 7.12
CA SER A 676 -5.95 -33.98 6.73
C SER A 676 -5.72 -34.13 5.19
N SER A 677 -4.85 -33.26 4.67
CA SER A 677 -3.79 -33.44 3.66
C SER A 677 -3.94 -34.26 2.36
N SER A 678 -3.30 -33.68 1.32
CA SER A 678 -2.43 -34.23 0.26
C SER A 678 -2.97 -34.63 -1.13
N VAL A 679 -2.54 -33.83 -2.13
CA VAL A 679 -1.71 -34.21 -3.32
C VAL A 679 -2.40 -34.65 -4.63
N ASP A 680 -2.03 -33.88 -5.67
CA ASP A 680 -1.80 -34.15 -7.11
C ASP A 680 -2.91 -34.33 -8.19
N SER A 681 -2.78 -33.42 -9.18
CA SER A 681 -2.56 -33.64 -10.62
C SER A 681 -3.62 -34.26 -11.53
N ASN A 682 -4.20 -33.40 -12.39
CA ASN A 682 -4.33 -33.52 -13.87
C ASN A 682 -5.27 -32.39 -14.32
N GLY A 683 -4.94 -31.53 -15.29
CA GLY A 683 -4.57 -31.88 -16.67
C GLY A 683 -5.82 -31.66 -17.53
N GLY A 684 -5.89 -30.55 -18.26
CA GLY A 684 -7.03 -30.20 -19.11
C GLY A 684 -6.78 -28.92 -19.90
N ASP A 685 -6.24 -29.10 -21.10
CA ASP A 685 -6.14 -28.13 -22.18
C ASP A 685 -7.48 -27.45 -22.48
N GLU A 686 -7.43 -26.18 -22.91
CA GLU A 686 -8.21 -25.72 -24.07
C GLU A 686 -7.65 -24.40 -24.62
N HIS A 687 -7.05 -24.51 -25.80
CA HIS A 687 -6.82 -23.44 -26.78
C HIS A 687 -8.11 -23.22 -27.57
N GLU A 688 -8.52 -21.97 -27.79
CA GLU A 688 -8.74 -21.35 -29.12
C GLU A 688 -9.51 -20.03 -29.01
N SER A 689 -8.80 -18.91 -29.25
CA SER A 689 -9.13 -17.75 -30.09
C SER A 689 -8.28 -16.54 -29.75
#